data_AF-A0A437D4G1-F1
#
_entry.id   AF-A0A437D4G1-F1
#
_cell.length_a   1.000
_cell.length_b   1.000
_cell.length_c   1.000
_cell.angle_alpha   90.00
_cell.angle_beta   90.00
_cell.angle_gamma   90.00
#
_symmetry.space_group_name_H-M   'P 1'
#
loop_
_entity.id
_entity.type
_entity.pdbx_description
1 polymer ?
#
loop_
_entity_poly.entity_id
_entity_poly.type
_entity_poly.pdbx_seq_one_letter_code
_entity_poly.pdbx_strand_id
1 'polypeptide(L)'
;MQASFLPTMPEDMVALARQALARQALTPMRLHWYTCPNGHPCTIGECGQPMETSKCVDCGAVIGGQNHAPVQGFQHLHFQEDQTQPGHILGDPRNRDNPDMMDTKSLSSVPFTTLRMLTHMSMLLGFCQHPQAISAIIKPPVADPAAFLFEHLDKDLKHLIRSLGKGTDDTICAVHLLISSLLEPQQQQRWTVPYDNRLSTKQARNDWDAEMSNAVITPQLKNLERRLKEVNNFIRSDSRISANPVMTLVFGDPKHFLASLHPNSLIHCSAVWSCRQKVSLLNLKHIVEQNDGKDTLPVLWRFLNREAEIRLVKHLPDILTLQKNLVKKFQNTSELTFDTIEEFLEKQKAGSLKAWYTKHIKTFLTTWNQLRVSLATNGEIKIPADFCQKDLDLNSDFKVLLPRRQGPGLCSTALVSYLIAVHNDLIYCVDKHTGEETSFKVSPADLTELHVIHYELERDVMPLVLSNTQYSIQKGQETLHEYDLPKIQQQIISRFLLGKPLLTLNGIPTLMNRHERNYEIIFKDVKGKVKQESLQNLTLASIAGELQSYSEVCEALSTLEVALGFLAMTGGDPHMQLSHYLEEVLQMGSQVAQHILKTLSMCCLKHCVALWQLLASLKSENMLRLKRDPFVGISDDYKKALGEDEHRLLTAFFSVCNADTFLLEMHEFMVLVLKTPDATDTYKPDWGLKETLMPYMDRKDLDIPQDVEELFPEQICLCHYVEAWKFIVTFKQERAQRQ
;
A
#
# COMPACT_ATOMS: atom_id res chain seq x y z
N MET A 1 18.25 -29.17 -4.63
CA MET A 1 17.42 -27.96 -4.82
C MET A 1 16.46 -27.66 -3.65
N GLN A 2 16.54 -28.34 -2.48
CA GLN A 2 15.56 -28.15 -1.39
C GLN A 2 15.57 -26.75 -0.74
N ALA A 3 16.73 -26.08 -0.72
CA ALA A 3 16.89 -24.72 -0.21
C ALA A 3 17.15 -23.69 -1.33
N SER A 4 16.67 -23.99 -2.55
CA SER A 4 16.93 -23.17 -3.74
C SER A 4 15.79 -22.20 -4.02
N PHE A 5 16.10 -21.04 -4.59
CA PHE A 5 15.13 -20.11 -5.13
C PHE A 5 14.72 -20.58 -6.53
N LEU A 6 13.54 -21.19 -6.65
CA LEU A 6 13.10 -21.75 -7.93
C LEU A 6 12.73 -20.63 -8.93
N PRO A 7 13.00 -20.82 -10.24
CA PRO A 7 12.65 -19.88 -11.30
C PRO A 7 11.18 -19.45 -11.24
N THR A 8 10.89 -18.21 -11.60
CA THR A 8 9.52 -17.67 -11.68
C THR A 8 8.69 -17.72 -10.39
N MET A 9 9.30 -17.94 -9.22
CA MET A 9 8.59 -17.82 -7.94
C MET A 9 8.46 -16.35 -7.52
N PRO A 10 7.36 -15.96 -6.83
CA PRO A 10 7.19 -14.64 -6.22
C PRO A 10 8.41 -14.19 -5.40
N GLU A 11 8.61 -12.87 -5.34
CA GLU A 11 9.62 -12.23 -4.49
C GLU A 11 8.98 -11.16 -3.63
N ASP A 12 9.65 -10.79 -2.54
CA ASP A 12 9.36 -9.58 -1.80
C ASP A 12 9.69 -8.37 -2.67
N MET A 13 8.66 -7.83 -3.32
CA MET A 13 8.79 -6.70 -4.23
C MET A 13 9.16 -5.40 -3.52
N VAL A 14 8.99 -5.33 -2.19
CA VAL A 14 9.50 -4.22 -1.39
C VAL A 14 11.03 -4.26 -1.32
N ALA A 15 11.60 -5.46 -1.14
CA ALA A 15 13.05 -5.66 -1.21
C ALA A 15 13.61 -5.36 -2.61
N LEU A 16 12.91 -5.79 -3.68
CA LEU A 16 13.31 -5.52 -5.06
C LEU A 16 13.22 -4.04 -5.45
N ALA A 17 12.13 -3.35 -5.11
CA ALA A 17 11.96 -1.92 -5.39
C ALA A 17 13.07 -1.09 -4.71
N ARG A 18 13.44 -1.46 -3.47
CA ARG A 18 14.58 -0.85 -2.75
C ARG A 18 15.90 -1.08 -3.49
N GLN A 19 16.17 -2.32 -3.92
CA GLN A 19 17.39 -2.64 -4.68
C GLN A 19 17.43 -1.93 -6.04
N ALA A 20 16.30 -1.81 -6.74
CA ALA A 20 16.20 -1.12 -8.01
C ALA A 20 16.43 0.40 -7.87
N LEU A 21 15.85 1.03 -6.84
CA LEU A 21 16.11 2.44 -6.51
C LEU A 21 17.58 2.68 -6.12
N ALA A 22 18.22 1.74 -5.43
CA ALA A 22 19.65 1.80 -5.14
C ALA A 22 20.54 1.62 -6.38
N ARG A 23 20.05 0.96 -7.45
CA ARG A 23 20.78 0.72 -8.72
C ARG A 23 20.54 1.81 -9.78
N GLN A 24 19.40 2.50 -9.78
CA GLN A 24 19.02 3.50 -10.80
C GLN A 24 19.53 4.92 -10.51
N ALA A 25 20.17 5.18 -9.38
CA ALA A 25 20.87 6.45 -9.17
C ALA A 25 21.98 6.58 -10.23
N LEU A 26 21.86 7.55 -11.13
CA LEU A 26 22.76 7.80 -12.28
C LEU A 26 24.15 8.36 -11.89
N THR A 27 24.59 8.06 -10.67
CA THR A 27 25.91 8.36 -10.10
C THR A 27 26.25 7.26 -9.09
N PRO A 28 27.53 6.98 -8.81
CA PRO A 28 27.94 5.94 -7.86
C PRO A 28 27.67 6.35 -6.39
N MET A 29 26.53 6.98 -6.10
CA MET A 29 26.07 7.25 -4.75
C MET A 29 25.32 6.02 -4.24
N ARG A 30 25.95 5.25 -3.35
CA ARG A 30 25.22 4.29 -2.52
C ARG A 30 24.22 5.09 -1.69
N LEU A 31 22.92 4.92 -1.93
CA LEU A 31 21.86 5.52 -1.11
C LEU A 31 21.65 4.66 0.13
N HIS A 32 21.89 5.24 1.29
CA HIS A 32 21.68 4.61 2.59
C HIS A 32 20.39 5.14 3.22
N TRP A 33 19.54 4.22 3.66
CA TRP A 33 18.23 4.57 4.23
C TRP A 33 18.33 4.76 5.74
N TYR A 34 17.72 5.85 6.19
CA TYR A 34 17.56 6.25 7.57
C TYR A 34 16.08 6.47 7.83
N THR A 35 15.72 6.52 9.10
CA THR A 35 14.39 6.83 9.58
C THR A 35 14.50 8.13 10.33
N CYS A 36 13.64 9.09 10.01
CA CYS A 36 13.52 10.27 10.85
C CYS A 36 12.99 9.88 12.25
N PRO A 37 13.12 10.76 13.26
CA PRO A 37 12.61 10.50 14.60
C PRO A 37 11.10 10.15 14.67
N ASN A 38 10.35 10.47 13.62
CA ASN A 38 8.91 10.19 13.49
C ASN A 38 8.59 9.01 12.55
N GLY A 39 9.56 8.14 12.23
CA GLY A 39 9.31 6.91 11.47
C GLY A 39 9.28 7.04 9.93
N HIS A 40 9.53 8.23 9.38
CA HIS A 40 9.53 8.42 7.91
C HIS A 40 10.88 8.04 7.28
N PRO A 41 10.89 7.26 6.19
CA PRO A 41 12.11 6.87 5.51
C PRO A 41 12.78 8.07 4.81
N CYS A 42 14.07 8.26 5.07
CA CYS A 42 14.92 9.30 4.52
C CYS A 42 16.15 8.65 3.86
N THR A 43 16.71 9.27 2.82
CA THR A 43 17.90 8.74 2.12
C THR A 43 19.11 9.65 2.31
N ILE A 44 20.28 9.07 2.60
CA ILE A 44 21.59 9.73 2.58
C ILE A 44 22.40 9.18 1.41
N GLY A 45 22.98 10.06 0.59
CA GLY A 45 23.88 9.68 -0.51
C GLY A 45 25.35 9.54 -0.09
N GLU A 46 26.24 9.43 -1.09
CA GLU A 46 27.71 9.42 -0.94
C GLU A 46 28.27 8.29 -0.05
N CYS A 47 28.86 8.64 1.11
CA CYS A 47 29.51 7.72 2.05
C CYS A 47 28.50 6.94 2.92
N GLY A 48 27.21 7.26 2.82
CA GLY A 48 26.15 6.57 3.56
C GLY A 48 26.00 6.98 5.02
N GLN A 49 26.78 7.95 5.47
CA GLN A 49 26.76 8.47 6.82
C GLN A 49 26.41 9.96 6.82
N PRO A 50 25.73 10.47 7.86
CA PRO A 50 25.21 11.82 7.88
C PRO A 50 26.35 12.84 8.08
N MET A 51 26.53 13.72 7.09
CA MET A 51 27.55 14.79 7.13
C MET A 51 26.97 16.20 7.19
N GLU A 52 25.69 16.33 6.82
CA GLU A 52 24.94 17.58 6.90
C GLU A 52 23.59 17.34 7.56
N THR A 53 23.07 18.35 8.24
CA THR A 53 21.74 18.35 8.85
C THR A 53 20.71 18.97 7.90
N SER A 54 19.54 18.36 7.78
CA SER A 54 18.42 18.80 6.93
C SER A 54 17.07 18.57 7.64
N LYS A 55 15.95 18.78 6.93
CA LYS A 55 14.58 18.57 7.45
C LYS A 55 13.88 17.46 6.67
N CYS A 56 13.20 16.57 7.38
CA CYS A 56 12.39 15.50 6.80
C CYS A 56 11.27 16.10 5.94
N VAL A 57 11.10 15.60 4.72
CA VAL A 57 10.09 16.10 3.76
C VAL A 57 8.66 15.82 4.22
N ASP A 58 8.44 14.74 4.96
CA ASP A 58 7.10 14.31 5.38
C ASP A 58 6.65 14.98 6.69
N CYS A 59 7.57 15.11 7.67
CA CYS A 59 7.22 15.57 9.01
C CYS A 59 8.00 16.81 9.48
N GLY A 60 8.99 17.27 8.74
CA GLY A 60 9.80 18.45 9.09
C GLY A 60 10.80 18.25 10.23
N ALA A 61 10.91 17.05 10.81
CA ALA A 61 11.88 16.74 11.85
C ALA A 61 13.33 16.92 11.35
N VAL A 62 14.25 17.31 12.23
CA VAL A 62 15.67 17.41 11.88
C VAL A 62 16.19 16.00 11.56
N ILE A 63 16.80 15.87 10.39
CA ILE A 63 17.41 14.63 9.88
C ILE A 63 18.86 14.93 9.49
N GLY A 64 19.65 13.89 9.23
CA GLY A 64 21.07 14.05 8.88
C GLY A 64 21.97 14.03 10.13
N GLY A 65 23.06 14.79 10.11
CA GLY A 65 24.06 14.79 11.18
C GLY A 65 25.36 15.48 10.79
N GLN A 66 26.37 15.43 11.65
CA GLN A 66 27.69 16.02 11.38
C GLN A 66 28.79 15.01 11.72
N ASN A 67 29.92 15.05 11.01
CA ASN A 67 31.06 14.17 11.24
C ASN A 67 30.69 12.67 11.26
N HIS A 68 29.81 12.24 10.35
CA HIS A 68 29.24 10.89 10.28
C HIS A 68 28.39 10.46 11.49
N ALA A 69 28.09 11.38 12.42
CA ALA A 69 27.23 11.11 13.56
C ALA A 69 25.80 11.61 13.27
N PRO A 70 24.79 10.72 13.23
CA PRO A 70 23.40 11.13 13.06
C PRO A 70 22.89 11.99 14.22
N VAL A 71 21.98 12.91 13.93
CA VAL A 71 21.18 13.60 14.95
C VAL A 71 20.30 12.60 15.71
N GLN A 72 19.94 12.94 16.95
CA GLN A 72 19.19 12.04 17.83
C GLN A 72 17.85 11.60 17.20
N GLY A 73 17.60 10.29 17.18
CA GLY A 73 16.41 9.68 16.57
C GLY A 73 16.49 9.51 15.04
N PHE A 74 17.54 10.01 14.38
CA PHE A 74 17.80 9.74 12.98
C PHE A 74 18.63 8.46 12.83
N GLN A 75 17.96 7.32 12.80
CA GLN A 75 18.63 6.02 12.85
C GLN A 75 18.64 5.35 11.49
N HIS A 76 19.62 4.49 11.26
CA HIS A 76 19.59 3.62 10.09
C HIS A 76 18.28 2.84 10.08
N LEU A 77 17.59 2.90 8.95
CA LEU A 77 16.34 2.17 8.78
C LEU A 77 16.69 0.68 8.63
N HIS A 78 16.60 -0.05 9.74
CA HIS A 78 16.67 -1.51 9.74
C HIS A 78 15.35 -2.04 9.20
N PHE A 79 15.31 -2.24 7.89
CA PHE A 79 14.17 -2.89 7.26
C PHE A 79 13.99 -4.31 7.79
N GLN A 80 12.73 -4.75 7.94
CA GLN A 80 12.40 -6.18 8.06
C GLN A 80 13.15 -6.97 6.98
N GLU A 81 13.74 -8.10 7.38
CA GLU A 81 14.47 -8.99 6.48
C GLU A 81 13.57 -9.41 5.30
N ASP A 82 14.16 -9.42 4.10
CA ASP A 82 13.49 -9.79 2.84
C ASP A 82 12.81 -11.16 2.97
N GLN A 83 11.48 -11.15 2.90
CA GLN A 83 10.64 -12.31 3.21
C GLN A 83 10.55 -13.35 2.08
N THR A 84 11.27 -13.15 0.96
CA THR A 84 11.26 -14.10 -0.15
C THR A 84 11.74 -15.47 0.31
N GLN A 85 10.89 -16.49 0.15
CA GLN A 85 11.18 -17.84 0.59
C GLN A 85 11.75 -18.74 -0.52
N PRO A 86 12.67 -19.68 -0.19
CA PRO A 86 13.09 -20.74 -1.11
C PRO A 86 12.03 -21.84 -1.23
N GLY A 87 12.07 -22.57 -2.35
CA GLY A 87 11.13 -23.63 -2.71
C GLY A 87 10.08 -23.21 -3.74
N HIS A 88 9.04 -24.04 -3.90
CA HIS A 88 7.86 -23.73 -4.72
C HIS A 88 6.79 -23.14 -3.82
N ILE A 89 6.38 -21.89 -4.09
CA ILE A 89 5.57 -21.06 -3.16
C ILE A 89 4.30 -20.50 -3.82
N LEU A 90 3.78 -21.15 -4.88
CA LEU A 90 2.63 -20.63 -5.64
C LEU A 90 1.25 -20.91 -4.99
N GLY A 91 1.19 -21.78 -3.98
CA GLY A 91 -0.08 -22.16 -3.35
C GLY A 91 -1.08 -22.80 -4.33
N ASP A 92 -2.37 -22.68 -4.05
CA ASP A 92 -3.45 -23.31 -4.84
C ASP A 92 -3.45 -22.83 -6.32
N PRO A 93 -3.48 -23.74 -7.32
CA PRO A 93 -3.54 -23.40 -8.74
C PRO A 93 -4.72 -22.51 -9.14
N ARG A 94 -5.85 -22.53 -8.42
CA ARG A 94 -7.03 -21.69 -8.69
C ARG A 94 -6.75 -20.19 -8.50
N ASN A 95 -5.76 -19.84 -7.67
CA ASN A 95 -5.32 -18.45 -7.52
C ASN A 95 -4.75 -17.87 -8.83
N ARG A 96 -4.49 -18.71 -9.82
CA ARG A 96 -3.91 -18.35 -11.12
C ARG A 96 -4.95 -18.31 -12.25
N ASP A 97 -6.25 -18.38 -11.95
CA ASP A 97 -7.32 -18.39 -12.98
C ASP A 97 -7.38 -17.12 -13.83
N ASN A 98 -6.84 -16.01 -13.31
CA ASN A 98 -6.75 -14.74 -14.01
C ASN A 98 -5.30 -14.49 -14.52
N PRO A 99 -4.95 -14.93 -15.74
CA PRO A 99 -3.59 -14.77 -16.28
C PRO A 99 -3.16 -13.31 -16.42
N ASP A 100 -4.13 -12.39 -16.57
CA ASP A 100 -3.89 -10.97 -16.82
C ASP A 100 -3.36 -10.25 -15.59
N MET A 101 -3.54 -10.84 -14.39
CA MET A 101 -3.09 -10.30 -13.09
C MET A 101 -1.83 -11.01 -12.55
N MET A 102 -1.18 -11.85 -13.36
CA MET A 102 0.05 -12.50 -12.92
C MET A 102 1.22 -11.52 -12.90
N ASP A 103 1.90 -11.43 -11.76
CA ASP A 103 3.20 -10.77 -11.69
C ASP A 103 4.26 -11.58 -12.46
N THR A 104 4.73 -11.01 -13.57
CA THR A 104 5.74 -11.62 -14.44
C THR A 104 7.17 -11.21 -14.07
N LYS A 105 7.37 -10.48 -12.96
CA LYS A 105 8.68 -10.01 -12.49
C LYS A 105 9.47 -9.29 -13.58
N SER A 106 8.82 -8.38 -14.30
CA SER A 106 9.36 -7.63 -15.45
C SER A 106 9.71 -8.44 -16.70
N LEU A 107 9.45 -9.75 -16.72
CA LEU A 107 9.56 -10.58 -17.92
C LEU A 107 8.30 -10.50 -18.78
N SER A 108 8.47 -10.74 -20.08
CA SER A 108 7.37 -10.95 -21.03
C SER A 108 6.53 -12.18 -20.65
N SER A 109 5.22 -12.13 -20.91
CA SER A 109 4.27 -13.18 -20.48
C SER A 109 4.61 -14.56 -21.03
N VAL A 110 4.99 -14.64 -22.31
CA VAL A 110 5.29 -15.92 -22.99
C VAL A 110 6.59 -16.55 -22.47
N PRO A 111 7.75 -15.86 -22.43
CA PRO A 111 8.95 -16.38 -21.80
C PRO A 111 8.77 -16.78 -20.33
N PHE A 112 8.08 -15.95 -19.53
CA PHE A 112 7.81 -16.23 -18.13
C PHE A 112 7.00 -17.53 -17.95
N THR A 113 5.89 -17.66 -18.69
CA THR A 113 5.01 -18.84 -18.61
C THR A 113 5.73 -20.10 -19.10
N THR A 114 6.54 -19.97 -20.16
CA THR A 114 7.36 -21.07 -20.68
C THR A 114 8.38 -21.54 -19.65
N LEU A 115 9.12 -20.62 -19.03
CA LEU A 115 10.11 -20.95 -18.01
C LEU A 115 9.46 -21.62 -16.78
N ARG A 116 8.30 -21.13 -16.37
CA ARG A 116 7.50 -21.75 -15.31
C ARG A 116 7.05 -23.16 -15.69
N MET A 117 6.57 -23.36 -16.91
CA MET A 117 6.15 -24.66 -17.43
C MET A 117 7.31 -25.67 -17.40
N LEU A 118 8.50 -25.27 -17.87
CA LEU A 118 9.72 -26.09 -17.83
C LEU A 118 10.14 -26.42 -16.38
N THR A 119 9.95 -25.48 -15.46
CA THR A 119 10.21 -25.69 -14.03
C THR A 119 9.27 -26.75 -13.45
N HIS A 120 7.96 -26.66 -13.72
CA HIS A 120 7.00 -27.66 -13.26
C HIS A 120 7.19 -29.03 -13.93
N MET A 121 7.52 -29.09 -15.21
CA MET A 121 7.89 -30.36 -15.88
C MET A 121 9.10 -31.02 -15.22
N SER A 122 10.12 -30.22 -14.89
CA SER A 122 11.34 -30.71 -14.23
C SER A 122 11.05 -31.21 -12.81
N MET A 123 10.18 -30.51 -12.07
CA MET A 123 9.72 -30.96 -10.74
C MET A 123 8.92 -32.25 -10.82
N LEU A 124 8.03 -32.39 -11.81
CA LEU A 124 7.23 -33.59 -12.01
C LEU A 124 8.11 -34.79 -12.39
N LEU A 125 9.10 -34.59 -13.27
CA LEU A 125 10.11 -35.60 -13.59
C LEU A 125 10.91 -36.00 -12.34
N GLY A 126 11.31 -35.02 -11.52
CA GLY A 126 11.97 -35.26 -10.24
C GLY A 126 11.10 -36.04 -9.26
N PHE A 127 9.78 -35.81 -9.26
CA PHE A 127 8.84 -36.50 -8.39
C PHE A 127 8.76 -37.99 -8.72
N CYS A 128 8.80 -38.36 -10.01
CA CYS A 128 8.83 -39.76 -10.44
C CYS A 128 10.01 -40.56 -9.88
N GLN A 129 11.12 -39.90 -9.55
CA GLN A 129 12.33 -40.54 -9.00
C GLN A 129 12.47 -40.37 -7.49
N HIS A 130 12.13 -39.18 -6.95
CA HIS A 130 12.35 -38.82 -5.55
C HIS A 130 11.14 -38.06 -4.97
N PRO A 131 10.01 -38.75 -4.69
CA PRO A 131 8.77 -38.11 -4.23
C PRO A 131 8.93 -37.27 -2.96
N GLN A 132 9.67 -37.78 -1.96
CA GLN A 132 9.87 -37.10 -0.68
C GLN A 132 10.67 -35.81 -0.86
N ALA A 133 11.66 -35.81 -1.76
CA ALA A 133 12.50 -34.65 -2.00
C ALA A 133 11.72 -33.50 -2.66
N ILE A 134 10.84 -33.80 -3.62
CA ILE A 134 9.97 -32.81 -4.26
C ILE A 134 8.88 -32.33 -3.29
N SER A 135 8.31 -33.23 -2.48
CA SER A 135 7.32 -32.87 -1.47
C SER A 135 7.86 -31.84 -0.48
N ALA A 136 9.14 -31.95 -0.10
CA ALA A 136 9.81 -30.99 0.79
C ALA A 136 10.09 -29.62 0.14
N ILE A 137 10.07 -29.53 -1.19
CA ILE A 137 10.26 -28.27 -1.94
C ILE A 137 8.97 -27.45 -2.00
N ILE A 138 7.80 -28.10 -1.98
CA ILE A 138 6.49 -27.46 -2.16
C ILE A 138 6.00 -26.85 -0.85
N LYS A 139 5.58 -25.59 -0.91
CA LYS A 139 5.08 -24.80 0.21
C LYS A 139 3.81 -24.03 -0.20
N PRO A 140 2.72 -24.11 0.59
CA PRO A 140 2.55 -24.96 1.76
C PRO A 140 2.54 -26.46 1.37
N PRO A 141 2.78 -27.38 2.33
CA PRO A 141 2.70 -28.82 2.07
C PRO A 141 1.32 -29.21 1.53
N VAL A 142 1.30 -30.07 0.51
CA VAL A 142 0.08 -30.53 -0.15
C VAL A 142 -0.08 -32.04 0.00
N ALA A 143 -1.33 -32.51 -0.01
CA ALA A 143 -1.65 -33.94 0.16
C ALA A 143 -1.19 -34.78 -1.04
N ASP A 144 -1.36 -34.27 -2.27
CA ASP A 144 -0.93 -34.94 -3.50
C ASP A 144 -0.05 -34.00 -4.35
N PRO A 145 1.29 -34.08 -4.21
CA PRO A 145 2.22 -33.28 -4.98
C PRO A 145 2.16 -33.52 -6.49
N ALA A 146 1.81 -34.73 -6.95
CA ALA A 146 1.76 -35.04 -8.36
C ALA A 146 0.56 -34.36 -9.02
N ALA A 147 -0.64 -34.53 -8.44
CA ALA A 147 -1.84 -33.84 -8.90
C ALA A 147 -1.66 -32.32 -8.85
N PHE A 148 -1.08 -31.81 -7.77
CA PHE A 148 -0.78 -30.39 -7.60
C PHE A 148 0.13 -29.82 -8.70
N LEU A 149 1.23 -30.52 -9.04
CA LEU A 149 2.13 -30.10 -10.12
C LEU A 149 1.47 -30.21 -11.50
N PHE A 150 0.65 -31.24 -11.74
CA PHE A 150 -0.12 -31.39 -12.96
C PHE A 150 -1.15 -30.27 -13.16
N GLU A 151 -1.86 -29.87 -12.10
CA GLU A 151 -2.80 -28.75 -12.16
C GLU A 151 -2.08 -27.44 -12.49
N HIS A 152 -0.91 -27.19 -11.89
CA HIS A 152 -0.10 -26.03 -12.27
C HIS A 152 0.39 -26.07 -13.72
N LEU A 153 0.78 -27.25 -14.22
CA LEU A 153 1.21 -27.43 -15.61
C LEU A 153 0.05 -27.19 -16.59
N ASP A 154 -1.16 -27.64 -16.25
CA ASP A 154 -2.38 -27.36 -17.01
C ASP A 154 -2.68 -25.85 -17.05
N LYS A 155 -2.51 -25.13 -15.94
CA LYS A 155 -2.60 -23.65 -15.93
C LYS A 155 -1.55 -23.02 -16.83
N ASP A 156 -0.29 -23.47 -16.76
CA ASP A 156 0.78 -22.94 -17.61
C ASP A 156 0.46 -23.12 -19.10
N LEU A 157 -0.02 -24.30 -19.49
CA LEU A 157 -0.42 -24.57 -20.88
C LEU A 157 -1.57 -23.67 -21.31
N LYS A 158 -2.62 -23.54 -20.49
CA LYS A 158 -3.76 -22.64 -20.77
C LYS A 158 -3.34 -21.19 -20.92
N HIS A 159 -2.40 -20.73 -20.10
CA HIS A 159 -1.87 -19.37 -20.18
C HIS A 159 -1.05 -19.19 -21.45
N LEU A 160 -0.19 -20.16 -21.79
CA LEU A 160 0.62 -20.12 -22.99
C LEU A 160 -0.23 -20.12 -24.27
N ILE A 161 -1.29 -20.93 -24.33
CA ILE A 161 -2.27 -20.94 -25.43
C ILE A 161 -2.86 -19.54 -25.63
N ARG A 162 -3.30 -18.90 -24.54
CA ARG A 162 -3.91 -17.56 -24.59
C ARG A 162 -2.91 -16.47 -24.99
N SER A 163 -1.69 -16.51 -24.46
CA SER A 163 -0.65 -15.51 -24.71
C SER A 163 -0.05 -15.62 -26.11
N LEU A 164 0.16 -16.84 -26.63
CA LEU A 164 0.61 -17.04 -28.02
C LEU A 164 -0.50 -16.80 -29.04
N GLY A 165 -1.78 -16.88 -28.62
CA GLY A 165 -2.93 -16.81 -29.52
C GLY A 165 -3.00 -17.97 -30.52
N LYS A 166 -2.33 -19.09 -30.23
CA LYS A 166 -2.27 -20.28 -31.10
C LYS A 166 -3.20 -21.39 -30.57
N GLY A 167 -3.44 -22.41 -31.39
CA GLY A 167 -4.18 -23.60 -30.97
C GLY A 167 -3.39 -24.44 -29.96
N THR A 168 -4.05 -25.44 -29.37
CA THR A 168 -3.40 -26.37 -28.41
C THR A 168 -2.20 -27.08 -29.03
N ASP A 169 -2.36 -27.66 -30.23
CA ASP A 169 -1.30 -28.42 -30.89
C ASP A 169 -0.11 -27.54 -31.28
N ASP A 170 -0.37 -26.34 -31.82
CA ASP A 170 0.68 -25.36 -32.14
C ASP A 170 1.44 -24.92 -30.89
N THR A 171 0.73 -24.74 -29.76
CA THR A 171 1.35 -24.36 -28.49
C THR A 171 2.23 -25.49 -27.95
N ILE A 172 1.74 -26.73 -28.02
CA ILE A 172 2.53 -27.92 -27.65
C ILE A 172 3.76 -28.03 -28.56
N CYS A 173 3.60 -27.87 -29.88
CA CYS A 173 4.71 -27.86 -30.83
C CYS A 173 5.71 -26.74 -30.51
N ALA A 174 5.25 -25.55 -30.13
CA ALA A 174 6.12 -24.45 -29.72
C ALA A 174 6.99 -24.85 -28.51
N VAL A 175 6.39 -25.46 -27.48
CA VAL A 175 7.12 -25.96 -26.31
C VAL A 175 8.12 -27.05 -26.70
N HIS A 176 7.73 -28.00 -27.56
CA HIS A 176 8.65 -29.03 -28.05
C HIS A 176 9.79 -28.47 -28.90
N LEU A 177 9.54 -27.46 -29.74
CA LEU A 177 10.57 -26.78 -30.52
C LEU A 177 11.56 -26.04 -29.64
N LEU A 178 11.08 -25.45 -28.55
CA LEU A 178 11.93 -24.83 -27.52
C LEU A 178 12.78 -25.90 -26.83
N ILE A 179 12.19 -26.99 -26.32
CA ILE A 179 12.94 -28.09 -25.70
C ILE A 179 13.98 -28.66 -26.66
N SER A 180 13.63 -28.86 -27.93
CA SER A 180 14.56 -29.33 -28.97
C SER A 180 15.72 -28.36 -29.15
N SER A 181 15.48 -27.05 -29.11
CA SER A 181 16.55 -26.05 -29.23
C SER A 181 17.50 -26.04 -28.03
N LEU A 182 17.07 -26.52 -26.85
CA LEU A 182 17.93 -26.69 -25.68
C LEU A 182 18.90 -27.88 -25.83
N LEU A 183 18.63 -28.80 -26.76
CA LEU A 183 19.48 -29.96 -27.05
C LEU A 183 20.53 -29.67 -28.13
N GLU A 184 20.39 -28.57 -28.87
CA GLU A 184 21.35 -28.19 -29.91
C GLU A 184 22.67 -27.69 -29.26
N PRO A 185 23.84 -28.01 -29.83
CA PRO A 185 25.12 -27.53 -29.31
C PRO A 185 25.15 -26.00 -29.34
N GLN A 186 25.03 -25.36 -28.18
CA GLN A 186 25.07 -23.90 -28.10
C GLN A 186 26.45 -23.42 -28.59
N GLN A 187 26.47 -22.62 -29.66
CA GLN A 187 27.66 -21.88 -30.06
C GLN A 187 28.00 -20.88 -28.94
N GLN A 188 28.93 -21.26 -28.04
CA GLN A 188 29.55 -20.43 -27.01
C GLN A 188 28.69 -19.25 -26.54
N GLN A 189 27.51 -19.53 -25.97
CA GLN A 189 26.81 -18.51 -25.18
C GLN A 189 27.71 -18.23 -23.98
N ARG A 190 28.44 -17.12 -24.00
CA ARG A 190 29.19 -16.64 -22.85
C ARG A 190 28.16 -16.13 -21.86
N TRP A 191 27.83 -16.97 -20.87
CA TRP A 191 27.10 -16.56 -19.69
C TRP A 191 27.82 -15.36 -19.09
N THR A 192 27.14 -14.22 -19.06
CA THR A 192 27.73 -12.96 -18.62
C THR A 192 27.96 -12.91 -17.10
N VAL A 193 27.29 -13.81 -16.36
CA VAL A 193 27.25 -13.86 -14.89
C VAL A 193 27.77 -15.24 -14.39
N PRO A 194 28.46 -15.32 -13.24
CA PRO A 194 28.86 -16.60 -12.65
C PRO A 194 27.65 -17.53 -12.43
N TYR A 195 27.71 -18.72 -13.02
CA TYR A 195 26.60 -19.67 -12.97
C TYR A 195 26.54 -20.41 -11.63
N ASP A 196 25.48 -20.16 -10.84
CA ASP A 196 25.14 -20.95 -9.66
C ASP A 196 24.16 -22.07 -10.03
N ASN A 197 24.70 -23.28 -10.16
CA ASN A 197 23.93 -24.49 -10.50
C ASN A 197 22.92 -24.92 -9.43
N ARG A 198 22.93 -24.31 -8.24
CA ARG A 198 21.98 -24.59 -7.15
C ARG A 198 20.91 -23.52 -7.01
N LEU A 199 21.01 -22.37 -7.69
CA LEU A 199 20.13 -21.21 -7.48
C LEU A 199 19.97 -20.90 -5.98
N SER A 200 21.10 -20.80 -5.28
CA SER A 200 21.17 -20.65 -3.82
C SER A 200 20.79 -19.25 -3.34
N THR A 201 20.79 -18.26 -4.23
CA THR A 201 20.45 -16.86 -3.92
C THR A 201 19.36 -16.33 -4.86
N LYS A 202 18.67 -15.28 -4.41
CA LYS A 202 17.64 -14.58 -5.19
C LYS A 202 18.22 -13.97 -6.46
N GLN A 203 19.41 -13.37 -6.34
CA GLN A 203 20.13 -12.79 -7.47
C GLN A 203 20.48 -13.86 -8.50
N ALA A 204 21.02 -15.01 -8.08
CA ALA A 204 21.29 -16.13 -8.99
C ALA A 204 20.05 -16.62 -9.74
N ARG A 205 18.89 -16.71 -9.06
CA ARG A 205 17.61 -17.02 -9.73
C ARG A 205 17.21 -15.91 -10.71
N ASN A 206 17.33 -14.63 -10.33
CA ASN A 206 16.91 -13.52 -11.19
C ASN A 206 17.78 -13.40 -12.44
N ASP A 207 19.09 -13.64 -12.31
CA ASP A 207 20.02 -13.71 -13.44
C ASP A 207 19.70 -14.91 -14.34
N TRP A 208 19.36 -16.08 -13.76
CA TRP A 208 18.87 -17.24 -14.51
C TRP A 208 17.58 -16.94 -15.28
N ASP A 209 16.58 -16.37 -14.60
CA ASP A 209 15.28 -16.02 -15.18
C ASP A 209 15.46 -15.06 -16.38
N ALA A 210 16.30 -14.03 -16.21
CA ALA A 210 16.58 -13.05 -17.25
C ALA A 210 17.36 -13.63 -18.43
N GLU A 211 18.43 -14.39 -18.17
CA GLU A 211 19.26 -14.99 -19.23
C GLU A 211 18.47 -16.03 -20.03
N MET A 212 17.75 -16.92 -19.35
CA MET A 212 16.93 -17.94 -20.00
C MET A 212 15.80 -17.31 -20.84
N SER A 213 15.19 -16.24 -20.32
CA SER A 213 14.17 -15.49 -21.07
C SER A 213 14.76 -14.80 -22.32
N ASN A 214 15.84 -14.05 -22.17
CA ASN A 214 16.33 -13.13 -23.20
C ASN A 214 17.25 -13.81 -24.21
N ALA A 215 18.14 -14.70 -23.77
CA ALA A 215 19.14 -15.33 -24.64
C ALA A 215 18.67 -16.66 -25.24
N VAL A 216 17.69 -17.33 -24.62
CA VAL A 216 17.24 -18.67 -25.03
C VAL A 216 15.80 -18.66 -25.56
N ILE A 217 14.82 -18.23 -24.77
CA ILE A 217 13.41 -18.35 -25.16
C ILE A 217 13.02 -17.29 -26.22
N THR A 218 13.34 -16.02 -25.98
CA THR A 218 12.91 -14.89 -26.84
C THR A 218 13.37 -15.03 -28.31
N PRO A 219 14.63 -15.42 -28.62
CA PRO A 219 15.08 -15.60 -30.00
C PRO A 219 14.31 -16.70 -30.75
N GLN A 220 13.87 -17.74 -30.04
CA GLN A 220 13.07 -18.82 -30.62
C GLN A 220 11.64 -18.36 -30.94
N LEU A 221 11.09 -17.44 -30.14
CA LEU A 221 9.77 -16.85 -30.39
C LEU A 221 9.75 -16.00 -31.67
N LYS A 222 10.83 -15.26 -31.97
CA LYS A 222 10.93 -14.45 -33.20
C LYS A 222 10.80 -15.28 -34.49
N ASN A 223 11.24 -16.53 -34.47
CA ASN A 223 11.18 -17.44 -35.62
C ASN A 223 10.05 -18.48 -35.52
N LEU A 224 9.19 -18.37 -34.50
CA LEU A 224 8.25 -19.42 -34.14
C LEU A 224 7.25 -19.73 -35.25
N GLU A 225 6.68 -18.72 -35.92
CA GLU A 225 5.65 -18.94 -36.94
C GLU A 225 6.16 -19.75 -38.13
N ARG A 226 7.38 -19.44 -38.59
CA ARG A 226 8.04 -20.19 -39.66
C ARG A 226 8.30 -21.64 -39.24
N ARG A 227 8.86 -21.85 -38.04
CA ARG A 227 9.16 -23.20 -37.52
C ARG A 227 7.88 -24.01 -37.29
N LEU A 228 6.81 -23.40 -36.78
CA LEU A 228 5.52 -24.06 -36.63
C LEU A 228 4.95 -24.50 -37.97
N LYS A 229 5.07 -23.68 -39.02
CA LYS A 229 4.64 -24.05 -40.38
C LYS A 229 5.43 -25.24 -40.91
N GLU A 230 6.75 -25.26 -40.73
CA GLU A 230 7.62 -26.38 -41.12
C GLU A 230 7.25 -27.68 -40.38
N VAL A 231 7.09 -27.61 -39.06
CA VAL A 231 6.73 -28.76 -38.22
C VAL A 231 5.33 -29.27 -38.53
N ASN A 232 4.35 -28.38 -38.67
CA ASN A 232 2.98 -28.77 -39.02
C ASN A 232 2.93 -29.46 -40.39
N ASN A 233 3.69 -28.99 -41.38
CA ASN A 233 3.79 -29.67 -42.67
C ASN A 233 4.45 -31.04 -42.55
N PHE A 234 5.49 -31.17 -41.72
CA PHE A 234 6.15 -32.44 -41.44
C PHE A 234 5.19 -33.44 -40.77
N ILE A 235 4.49 -33.04 -39.70
CA ILE A 235 3.50 -33.87 -38.97
C ILE A 235 2.36 -34.29 -39.90
N ARG A 236 1.83 -33.36 -40.71
CA ARG A 236 0.76 -33.65 -41.67
C ARG A 236 1.17 -34.61 -42.79
N SER A 237 2.46 -34.62 -43.15
CA SER A 237 3.00 -35.52 -44.17
C SER A 237 3.27 -36.93 -43.64
N ASP A 238 3.22 -37.15 -42.32
CA ASP A 238 3.38 -38.47 -41.73
C ASP A 238 2.24 -39.39 -42.16
N SER A 239 2.57 -40.50 -42.81
CA SER A 239 1.63 -41.53 -43.28
C SER A 239 0.65 -42.03 -42.20
N ARG A 240 1.06 -42.04 -40.92
CA ARG A 240 0.22 -42.49 -39.80
C ARG A 240 -0.88 -41.48 -39.46
N ILE A 241 -0.64 -40.20 -39.78
CA ILE A 241 -1.52 -39.08 -39.47
C ILE A 241 -2.36 -38.70 -40.70
N SER A 242 -1.75 -38.66 -41.89
CA SER A 242 -2.42 -38.31 -43.14
C SER A 242 -3.50 -39.32 -43.56
N ALA A 243 -3.38 -40.58 -43.14
CA ALA A 243 -4.40 -41.59 -43.36
C ALA A 243 -5.64 -41.44 -42.45
N ASN A 244 -5.58 -40.58 -41.43
CA ASN A 244 -6.70 -40.39 -40.51
C ASN A 244 -7.81 -39.53 -41.15
N PRO A 245 -9.06 -40.02 -41.23
CA PRO A 245 -10.17 -39.30 -41.85
C PRO A 245 -10.46 -37.93 -41.20
N VAL A 246 -10.20 -37.79 -39.89
CA VAL A 246 -10.34 -36.50 -39.19
C VAL A 246 -9.31 -35.50 -39.68
N MET A 247 -8.05 -35.91 -39.87
CA MET A 247 -6.99 -35.02 -40.36
C MET A 247 -7.24 -34.58 -41.80
N THR A 248 -7.73 -35.49 -42.65
CA THR A 248 -8.14 -35.16 -44.01
C THR A 248 -9.35 -34.23 -44.06
N LEU A 249 -10.23 -34.25 -43.05
CA LEU A 249 -11.38 -33.35 -42.97
C LEU A 249 -11.00 -31.96 -42.43
N VAL A 250 -10.15 -31.91 -41.39
CA VAL A 250 -9.75 -30.66 -40.74
C VAL A 250 -8.81 -29.83 -41.62
N PHE A 251 -7.92 -30.49 -42.38
CA PHE A 251 -6.89 -29.80 -43.18
C PHE A 251 -6.98 -30.06 -44.69
N GLY A 252 -7.88 -30.93 -45.15
CA GLY A 252 -8.10 -31.21 -46.58
C GLY A 252 -9.19 -30.34 -47.21
N ASP A 253 -9.34 -30.42 -48.53
CA ASP A 253 -10.37 -29.67 -49.25
C ASP A 253 -11.77 -30.28 -48.97
N PRO A 254 -12.77 -29.48 -48.53
CA PRO A 254 -14.14 -29.94 -48.32
C PRO A 254 -14.76 -30.68 -49.50
N LYS A 255 -14.30 -30.40 -50.72
CA LYS A 255 -14.74 -31.10 -51.94
C LYS A 255 -14.42 -32.60 -51.95
N HIS A 256 -13.41 -33.04 -51.20
CA HIS A 256 -13.00 -34.45 -51.19
C HIS A 256 -13.93 -35.35 -50.37
N PHE A 257 -14.76 -34.79 -49.49
CA PHE A 257 -15.66 -35.58 -48.63
C PHE A 257 -17.14 -35.16 -48.71
N LEU A 258 -17.45 -33.99 -49.30
CA LEU A 258 -18.82 -33.55 -49.54
C LEU A 258 -19.17 -33.68 -51.02
N ALA A 259 -19.59 -34.89 -51.43
CA ALA A 259 -19.96 -35.22 -52.81
C ALA A 259 -21.11 -34.37 -53.40
N SER A 260 -21.88 -33.69 -52.55
CA SER A 260 -22.97 -32.78 -52.94
C SER A 260 -22.49 -31.39 -53.38
N LEU A 261 -21.21 -31.06 -53.25
CA LEU A 261 -20.67 -29.74 -53.60
C LEU A 261 -20.29 -29.66 -55.09
N HIS A 262 -20.58 -28.52 -55.72
CA HIS A 262 -20.22 -28.30 -57.13
C HIS A 262 -18.69 -28.30 -57.32
N PRO A 263 -18.11 -29.06 -58.28
CA PRO A 263 -16.65 -29.22 -58.43
C PRO A 263 -15.90 -27.88 -58.60
N ASN A 264 -16.51 -26.93 -59.32
CA ASN A 264 -15.95 -25.62 -59.60
C ASN A 264 -16.40 -24.52 -58.63
N SER A 265 -16.90 -24.86 -57.44
CA SER A 265 -17.23 -23.83 -56.44
C SER A 265 -15.96 -23.11 -55.97
N LEU A 266 -16.01 -21.77 -56.02
CA LEU A 266 -14.94 -20.88 -55.54
C LEU A 266 -15.00 -20.64 -54.02
N ILE A 267 -16.15 -20.92 -53.39
CA ILE A 267 -16.41 -20.66 -51.96
C ILE A 267 -16.29 -21.91 -51.07
N HIS A 268 -16.37 -23.10 -51.66
CA HIS A 268 -16.22 -24.37 -50.93
C HIS A 268 -14.80 -24.90 -51.11
N CYS A 269 -13.83 -24.20 -50.56
CA CYS A 269 -12.43 -24.62 -50.52
C CYS A 269 -11.88 -24.50 -49.09
N SER A 270 -10.78 -25.19 -48.81
CA SER A 270 -10.15 -25.22 -47.48
C SER A 270 -9.77 -23.82 -46.97
N ALA A 271 -9.40 -22.90 -47.87
CA ALA A 271 -9.04 -21.53 -47.49
C ALA A 271 -10.20 -20.76 -46.83
N VAL A 272 -11.44 -20.95 -47.30
CA VAL A 272 -12.63 -20.27 -46.78
C VAL A 272 -13.12 -20.90 -45.47
N TRP A 273 -13.06 -22.24 -45.37
CA TRP A 273 -13.56 -23.00 -44.23
C TRP A 273 -12.49 -23.31 -43.17
N SER A 274 -11.32 -22.67 -43.27
CA SER A 274 -10.25 -22.78 -42.28
C SER A 274 -10.61 -22.03 -40.98
N CYS A 275 -10.27 -22.62 -39.84
CA CYS A 275 -10.41 -21.95 -38.55
C CYS A 275 -9.34 -20.86 -38.39
N ARG A 276 -9.78 -19.64 -38.08
CA ARG A 276 -8.90 -18.50 -37.79
C ARG A 276 -8.72 -18.31 -36.29
N GLN A 277 -7.58 -17.75 -35.91
CA GLN A 277 -7.31 -17.40 -34.53
C GLN A 277 -8.20 -16.24 -34.09
N LYS A 278 -8.77 -16.35 -32.88
CA LYS A 278 -9.51 -15.27 -32.26
C LYS A 278 -8.50 -14.23 -31.76
N VAL A 279 -8.66 -12.98 -32.18
CA VAL A 279 -7.87 -11.85 -31.65
C VAL A 279 -8.11 -11.71 -30.15
N SER A 280 -7.05 -11.54 -29.38
CA SER A 280 -7.07 -11.35 -27.92
C SER A 280 -6.08 -10.27 -27.50
N LEU A 281 -6.33 -9.59 -26.38
CA LEU A 281 -5.37 -8.62 -25.84
C LEU A 281 -4.04 -9.26 -25.40
N LEU A 282 -4.07 -10.50 -24.91
CA LEU A 282 -2.87 -11.24 -24.54
C LEU A 282 -1.96 -11.50 -25.76
N ASN A 283 -2.55 -11.86 -26.89
CA ASN A 283 -1.81 -11.99 -28.15
C ASN A 283 -1.28 -10.63 -28.62
N LEU A 284 -2.10 -9.57 -28.57
CA LEU A 284 -1.63 -8.22 -28.92
C LEU A 284 -0.47 -7.78 -28.03
N LYS A 285 -0.53 -8.04 -26.72
CA LYS A 285 0.56 -7.80 -25.76
C LYS A 285 1.83 -8.54 -26.20
N HIS A 286 1.72 -9.82 -26.52
CA HIS A 286 2.84 -10.60 -27.01
C HIS A 286 3.45 -10.01 -28.29
N ILE A 287 2.62 -9.61 -29.26
CA ILE A 287 3.09 -9.00 -30.51
C ILE A 287 3.79 -7.66 -30.26
N VAL A 288 3.25 -6.81 -29.38
CA VAL A 288 3.89 -5.54 -28.99
C VAL A 288 5.24 -5.81 -28.31
N GLU A 289 5.34 -6.84 -27.46
CA GLU A 289 6.61 -7.24 -26.83
C GLU A 289 7.64 -7.76 -27.86
N GLN A 290 7.23 -8.49 -28.90
CA GLN A 290 8.13 -8.99 -29.94
C GLN A 290 8.68 -7.87 -30.85
N ASN A 291 7.97 -6.75 -30.96
CA ASN A 291 8.33 -5.60 -31.79
C ASN A 291 8.96 -4.44 -30.98
N ASP A 292 9.64 -4.76 -29.88
CA ASP A 292 10.34 -3.81 -29.01
C ASP A 292 9.41 -2.65 -28.54
N GLY A 293 8.14 -2.98 -28.29
CA GLY A 293 7.06 -2.04 -28.02
C GLY A 293 7.29 -1.13 -26.81
N LYS A 294 8.18 -1.50 -25.88
CA LYS A 294 8.54 -0.65 -24.75
C LYS A 294 9.18 0.67 -25.21
N ASP A 295 9.99 0.62 -26.25
CA ASP A 295 10.72 1.77 -26.78
C ASP A 295 9.96 2.43 -27.93
N THR A 296 9.27 1.64 -28.76
CA THR A 296 8.56 2.14 -29.94
C THR A 296 7.13 2.60 -29.65
N LEU A 297 6.45 1.97 -28.68
CA LEU A 297 5.02 2.14 -28.39
C LEU A 297 4.77 2.15 -26.86
N PRO A 298 5.38 3.09 -26.11
CA PRO A 298 5.46 3.02 -24.65
C PRO A 298 4.08 3.06 -23.97
N VAL A 299 3.14 3.84 -24.50
CA VAL A 299 1.78 3.96 -23.93
C VAL A 299 0.99 2.67 -24.15
N LEU A 300 1.01 2.11 -25.36
CA LEU A 300 0.33 0.85 -25.65
C LEU A 300 0.95 -0.30 -24.85
N TRP A 301 2.28 -0.33 -24.75
CA TRP A 301 2.99 -1.32 -23.95
C TRP A 301 2.62 -1.21 -22.46
N ARG A 302 2.57 0.01 -21.89
CA ARG A 302 2.18 0.22 -20.49
C ARG A 302 0.72 -0.15 -20.25
N PHE A 303 -0.17 0.24 -21.15
CA PHE A 303 -1.59 -0.10 -21.11
C PHE A 303 -1.78 -1.61 -21.10
N LEU A 304 -1.22 -2.35 -22.06
CA LEU A 304 -1.38 -3.81 -22.16
C LEU A 304 -0.74 -4.56 -20.99
N ASN A 305 0.34 -4.03 -20.40
CA ASN A 305 0.98 -4.67 -19.26
C ASN A 305 0.17 -4.55 -17.96
N ARG A 306 -0.62 -3.49 -17.81
CA ARG A 306 -1.42 -3.23 -16.60
C ARG A 306 -2.92 -3.18 -16.86
N GLU A 307 -3.38 -3.68 -18.02
CA GLU A 307 -4.76 -3.47 -18.49
C GLU A 307 -5.79 -3.94 -17.46
N ALA A 308 -5.55 -5.12 -16.87
CA ALA A 308 -6.47 -5.69 -15.90
C ALA A 308 -6.59 -4.83 -14.63
N GLU A 309 -5.50 -4.20 -14.17
CA GLU A 309 -5.51 -3.24 -13.06
C GLU A 309 -6.17 -1.91 -13.47
N ILE A 310 -5.84 -1.39 -14.66
CA ILE A 310 -6.37 -0.14 -15.20
C ILE A 310 -7.90 -0.25 -15.37
N ARG A 311 -8.41 -1.40 -15.81
CA ARG A 311 -9.85 -1.64 -15.98
C ARG A 311 -10.63 -1.43 -14.68
N LEU A 312 -10.00 -1.66 -13.53
CA LEU A 312 -10.62 -1.52 -12.21
C LEU A 312 -10.67 -0.07 -11.72
N VAL A 313 -9.90 0.84 -12.32
CA VAL A 313 -9.92 2.28 -12.02
C VAL A 313 -11.34 2.86 -12.20
N LYS A 314 -12.14 2.29 -13.10
CA LYS A 314 -13.55 2.69 -13.30
C LYS A 314 -14.42 2.57 -12.04
N HIS A 315 -14.03 1.73 -11.08
CA HIS A 315 -14.75 1.51 -9.83
C HIS A 315 -14.36 2.49 -8.71
N LEU A 316 -13.31 3.29 -8.93
CA LEU A 316 -12.83 4.27 -7.95
C LEU A 316 -13.92 5.26 -7.48
N PRO A 317 -14.78 5.84 -8.34
CA PRO A 317 -15.85 6.74 -7.90
C PRO A 317 -16.87 6.05 -6.98
N ASP A 318 -17.27 4.81 -7.30
CA ASP A 318 -18.22 4.02 -6.49
C ASP A 318 -17.63 3.71 -5.11
N ILE A 319 -16.36 3.31 -5.06
CA ILE A 319 -15.64 3.01 -3.81
C ILE A 319 -15.51 4.27 -2.95
N LEU A 320 -15.15 5.41 -3.54
CA LEU A 320 -15.08 6.69 -2.83
C LEU A 320 -16.45 7.12 -2.31
N THR A 321 -17.52 6.87 -3.08
CA THR A 321 -18.90 7.18 -2.65
C THR A 321 -19.31 6.31 -1.46
N LEU A 322 -18.95 5.02 -1.46
CA LEU A 322 -19.12 4.15 -0.30
C LEU A 322 -18.38 4.70 0.93
N GLN A 323 -17.09 5.00 0.79
CA GLN A 323 -16.25 5.50 1.87
C GLN A 323 -16.77 6.83 2.43
N LYS A 324 -17.14 7.80 1.60
CA LYS A 324 -17.71 9.09 2.03
C LYS A 324 -18.97 8.88 2.88
N ASN A 325 -19.86 7.97 2.46
CA ASN A 325 -21.07 7.66 3.22
C ASN A 325 -20.78 6.93 4.54
N LEU A 326 -19.82 6.01 4.55
CA LEU A 326 -19.38 5.33 5.77
C LEU A 326 -18.73 6.32 6.76
N VAL A 327 -17.85 7.20 6.29
CA VAL A 327 -17.25 8.26 7.11
C VAL A 327 -18.36 9.15 7.69
N LYS A 328 -19.30 9.63 6.87
CA LYS A 328 -20.45 10.44 7.33
C LYS A 328 -21.29 9.71 8.40
N LYS A 329 -21.47 8.40 8.27
CA LYS A 329 -22.26 7.58 9.19
C LYS A 329 -21.55 7.32 10.53
N PHE A 330 -20.22 7.13 10.50
CA PHE A 330 -19.46 6.64 11.65
C PHE A 330 -18.50 7.67 12.29
N GLN A 331 -18.40 8.91 11.77
CA GLN A 331 -17.49 9.95 12.28
C GLN A 331 -17.59 10.22 13.79
N ASN A 332 -18.76 10.00 14.38
CA ASN A 332 -19.04 10.28 15.80
C ASN A 332 -19.44 9.03 16.59
N THR A 333 -19.20 7.83 16.06
CA THR A 333 -19.59 6.57 16.71
C THR A 333 -18.40 5.99 17.45
N SER A 334 -18.49 5.84 18.78
CA SER A 334 -17.42 5.28 19.62
C SER A 334 -17.28 3.76 19.48
N GLU A 335 -18.38 3.04 19.26
CA GLU A 335 -18.39 1.57 19.14
C GLU A 335 -19.30 1.09 18.01
N LEU A 336 -18.80 0.16 17.21
CA LEU A 336 -19.59 -0.52 16.18
C LEU A 336 -20.50 -1.54 16.85
N THR A 337 -21.75 -1.64 16.41
CA THR A 337 -22.75 -2.56 17.00
C THR A 337 -22.83 -3.89 16.25
N PHE A 338 -21.92 -4.15 15.32
CA PHE A 338 -21.90 -5.30 14.42
C PHE A 338 -20.45 -5.59 14.04
N ASP A 339 -20.17 -6.86 13.77
CA ASP A 339 -18.81 -7.33 13.51
C ASP A 339 -18.58 -7.59 12.02
N THR A 340 -19.57 -8.12 11.31
CA THR A 340 -19.44 -8.51 9.90
C THR A 340 -20.15 -7.57 8.93
N ILE A 341 -19.77 -7.66 7.65
CA ILE A 341 -20.42 -6.94 6.55
C ILE A 341 -21.89 -7.38 6.38
N GLU A 342 -22.18 -8.67 6.53
CA GLU A 342 -23.53 -9.21 6.44
C GLU A 342 -24.45 -8.63 7.53
N GLU A 343 -24.01 -8.64 8.79
CA GLU A 343 -24.77 -8.05 9.90
C GLU A 343 -25.06 -6.56 9.69
N PHE A 344 -24.09 -5.81 9.16
CA PHE A 344 -24.30 -4.42 8.79
C PHE A 344 -25.41 -4.27 7.74
N LEU A 345 -25.42 -5.12 6.72
CA LEU A 345 -26.43 -5.08 5.65
C LEU A 345 -27.82 -5.43 6.16
N GLU A 346 -27.94 -6.39 7.08
CA GLU A 346 -29.21 -6.77 7.69
C GLU A 346 -29.82 -5.67 8.56
N LYS A 347 -28.98 -4.89 9.26
CA LYS A 347 -29.43 -3.77 10.10
C LYS A 347 -29.94 -2.55 9.33
N GLN A 348 -29.87 -2.55 7.99
CA GLN A 348 -30.39 -1.43 7.19
C GLN A 348 -31.92 -1.50 7.05
N LYS A 349 -32.63 -0.58 7.72
CA LYS A 349 -34.10 -0.54 7.78
C LYS A 349 -34.79 -0.29 6.43
N ALA A 350 -34.15 0.43 5.52
CA ALA A 350 -34.71 0.76 4.20
C ALA A 350 -34.18 -0.20 3.13
N GLY A 351 -35.08 -0.88 2.41
CA GLY A 351 -34.70 -1.83 1.35
C GLY A 351 -33.87 -1.21 0.22
N SER A 352 -34.17 0.04 -0.17
CA SER A 352 -33.39 0.78 -1.16
C SER A 352 -31.96 1.07 -0.69
N LEU A 353 -31.79 1.42 0.59
CA LEU A 353 -30.48 1.67 1.20
C LEU A 353 -29.68 0.36 1.33
N LYS A 354 -30.33 -0.75 1.71
CA LYS A 354 -29.71 -2.08 1.74
C LYS A 354 -29.20 -2.48 0.36
N ALA A 355 -30.03 -2.32 -0.68
CA ALA A 355 -29.64 -2.60 -2.06
C ALA A 355 -28.47 -1.72 -2.52
N TRP A 356 -28.49 -0.43 -2.15
CA TRP A 356 -27.42 0.52 -2.45
C TRP A 356 -26.09 0.09 -1.82
N TYR A 357 -26.07 -0.19 -0.51
CA TYR A 357 -24.85 -0.67 0.16
C TYR A 357 -24.38 -2.00 -0.41
N THR A 358 -25.31 -2.93 -0.66
CA THR A 358 -24.98 -4.24 -1.25
C THR A 358 -24.28 -4.09 -2.59
N LYS A 359 -24.74 -3.19 -3.47
CA LYS A 359 -24.08 -2.91 -4.75
C LYS A 359 -22.66 -2.41 -4.55
N HIS A 360 -22.46 -1.37 -3.74
CA HIS A 360 -21.15 -0.71 -3.60
C HIS A 360 -20.15 -1.57 -2.83
N ILE A 361 -20.61 -2.31 -1.82
CA ILE A 361 -19.77 -3.26 -1.08
C ILE A 361 -19.34 -4.41 -1.99
N LYS A 362 -20.24 -4.95 -2.83
CA LYS A 362 -19.85 -5.95 -3.83
C LYS A 362 -18.80 -5.43 -4.80
N THR A 363 -18.91 -4.18 -5.25
CA THR A 363 -17.89 -3.52 -6.07
C THR A 363 -16.55 -3.46 -5.33
N PHE A 364 -16.55 -3.03 -4.06
CA PHE A 364 -15.35 -2.99 -3.23
C PHE A 364 -14.70 -4.38 -3.08
N LEU A 365 -15.46 -5.38 -2.65
CA LEU A 365 -14.97 -6.75 -2.42
C LEU A 365 -14.40 -7.36 -3.71
N THR A 366 -15.10 -7.21 -4.83
CA THR A 366 -14.65 -7.71 -6.12
C THR A 366 -13.35 -7.05 -6.56
N THR A 367 -13.25 -5.72 -6.38
CA THR A 367 -12.05 -4.96 -6.74
C THR A 367 -10.87 -5.30 -5.83
N TRP A 368 -11.12 -5.43 -4.52
CA TRP A 368 -10.11 -5.87 -3.55
C TRP A 368 -9.59 -7.26 -3.88
N ASN A 369 -10.47 -8.25 -4.07
CA ASN A 369 -10.05 -9.63 -4.32
C ASN A 369 -9.22 -9.77 -5.60
N GLN A 370 -9.48 -8.92 -6.60
CA GLN A 370 -8.66 -8.88 -7.83
C GLN A 370 -7.31 -8.18 -7.63
N LEU A 371 -7.21 -7.20 -6.72
CA LEU A 371 -6.01 -6.39 -6.52
C LEU A 371 -5.20 -6.75 -5.28
N ARG A 372 -5.68 -7.59 -4.36
CA ARG A 372 -5.06 -7.84 -3.05
C ARG A 372 -3.61 -8.31 -3.14
N VAL A 373 -3.28 -9.10 -4.17
CA VAL A 373 -1.91 -9.56 -4.43
C VAL A 373 -1.05 -8.41 -4.96
N SER A 374 -1.53 -7.66 -5.96
CA SER A 374 -0.85 -6.47 -6.47
C SER A 374 -0.67 -5.39 -5.40
N LEU A 375 -1.61 -5.25 -4.47
CA LEU A 375 -1.56 -4.30 -3.35
C LEU A 375 -0.48 -4.67 -2.33
N ALA A 376 -0.40 -5.95 -1.94
CA ALA A 376 0.66 -6.43 -1.04
C ALA A 376 2.06 -6.18 -1.62
N THR A 377 2.15 -6.27 -2.95
CA THR A 377 3.39 -6.34 -3.71
C THR A 377 3.87 -4.96 -4.17
N ASN A 378 2.99 -4.22 -4.84
CA ASN A 378 3.24 -2.96 -5.54
C ASN A 378 2.60 -1.74 -4.83
N GLY A 379 1.88 -1.95 -3.73
CA GLY A 379 1.24 -0.87 -2.98
C GLY A 379 2.24 -0.03 -2.18
N GLU A 380 2.02 1.29 -2.20
CA GLU A 380 2.75 2.26 -1.38
C GLU A 380 2.45 2.04 0.11
N ILE A 381 1.18 1.85 0.45
CA ILE A 381 0.72 1.55 1.80
C ILE A 381 1.00 0.08 2.11
N LYS A 382 1.79 -0.18 3.15
CA LYS A 382 2.10 -1.53 3.59
C LYS A 382 0.94 -2.10 4.39
N ILE A 383 0.38 -3.19 3.88
CA ILE A 383 -0.72 -3.93 4.47
C ILE A 383 -0.13 -5.19 5.10
N PRO A 384 -0.45 -5.51 6.37
CA PRO A 384 -0.09 -6.79 6.96
C PRO A 384 -0.51 -7.97 6.08
N ALA A 385 0.39 -8.96 5.93
CA ALA A 385 0.19 -10.08 5.01
C ALA A 385 -1.14 -10.82 5.25
N ASP A 386 -1.57 -10.91 6.51
CA ASP A 386 -2.80 -11.60 6.92
C ASP A 386 -4.06 -11.05 6.24
N PHE A 387 -4.10 -9.75 5.95
CA PHE A 387 -5.25 -9.13 5.27
C PHE A 387 -5.29 -9.42 3.76
N CYS A 388 -4.15 -9.74 3.15
CA CYS A 388 -4.04 -10.00 1.72
C CYS A 388 -4.07 -11.50 1.37
N GLN A 389 -4.02 -12.41 2.36
CA GLN A 389 -3.95 -13.86 2.14
C GLN A 389 -5.25 -14.48 1.63
N LYS A 390 -6.40 -14.01 2.11
CA LYS A 390 -7.73 -14.58 1.79
C LYS A 390 -8.59 -13.58 1.02
N ASP A 391 -9.53 -14.10 0.25
CA ASP A 391 -10.57 -13.29 -0.37
C ASP A 391 -11.50 -12.74 0.73
N LEU A 392 -11.86 -11.46 0.60
CA LEU A 392 -12.89 -10.84 1.40
C LEU A 392 -14.27 -11.19 0.83
N ASP A 393 -15.19 -11.51 1.72
CA ASP A 393 -16.58 -11.83 1.45
C ASP A 393 -17.52 -11.08 2.40
N LEU A 394 -18.82 -11.42 2.39
CA LEU A 394 -19.80 -10.77 3.28
C LEU A 394 -19.63 -11.16 4.76
N ASN A 395 -18.90 -12.23 5.06
CA ASN A 395 -18.64 -12.68 6.44
C ASN A 395 -17.39 -12.01 7.04
N SER A 396 -16.64 -11.28 6.22
CA SER A 396 -15.43 -10.58 6.64
C SER A 396 -15.73 -9.44 7.62
N ASP A 397 -14.73 -9.08 8.44
CA ASP A 397 -14.82 -7.98 9.42
C ASP A 397 -15.23 -6.68 8.71
N PHE A 398 -16.29 -6.03 9.19
CA PHE A 398 -16.79 -4.78 8.62
C PHE A 398 -15.73 -3.65 8.58
N LYS A 399 -14.78 -3.65 9.53
CA LYS A 399 -13.74 -2.63 9.63
C LYS A 399 -12.88 -2.52 8.37
N VAL A 400 -12.80 -3.57 7.54
CA VAL A 400 -12.07 -3.54 6.26
C VAL A 400 -12.65 -2.52 5.26
N LEU A 401 -13.92 -2.14 5.42
CA LEU A 401 -14.58 -1.13 4.57
C LEU A 401 -14.33 0.30 5.06
N LEU A 402 -14.02 0.48 6.35
CA LEU A 402 -13.84 1.79 6.97
C LEU A 402 -12.46 2.35 6.60
N PRO A 403 -12.37 3.53 5.96
CA PRO A 403 -11.08 4.08 5.57
C PRO A 403 -10.35 4.63 6.80
N ARG A 404 -9.47 3.83 7.39
CA ARG A 404 -8.63 4.19 8.53
C ARG A 404 -7.16 4.03 8.16
N ARG A 405 -6.29 4.78 8.81
CA ARG A 405 -4.83 4.68 8.61
C ARG A 405 -4.17 3.58 9.43
N GLN A 406 -4.95 2.77 10.15
CA GLN A 406 -4.48 1.73 11.04
C GLN A 406 -5.44 0.53 11.04
N GLY A 407 -4.93 -0.64 11.44
CA GLY A 407 -5.68 -1.87 11.57
C GLY A 407 -6.34 -2.34 10.26
N PRO A 408 -7.47 -3.08 10.33
CA PRO A 408 -8.16 -3.61 9.14
C PRO A 408 -8.63 -2.53 8.15
N GLY A 409 -8.82 -1.28 8.62
CA GLY A 409 -9.25 -0.17 7.75
C GLY A 409 -8.20 0.28 6.74
N LEU A 410 -6.94 -0.18 6.89
CA LEU A 410 -5.88 0.00 5.90
C LEU A 410 -6.27 -0.57 4.54
N CYS A 411 -7.06 -1.66 4.49
CA CYS A 411 -7.52 -2.25 3.23
C CYS A 411 -8.26 -1.24 2.36
N SER A 412 -9.17 -0.48 2.98
CA SER A 412 -9.99 0.53 2.31
C SER A 412 -9.15 1.69 1.78
N THR A 413 -8.23 2.21 2.61
CA THR A 413 -7.35 3.32 2.24
C THR A 413 -6.32 2.92 1.17
N ALA A 414 -5.71 1.74 1.31
CA ALA A 414 -4.73 1.22 0.37
C ALA A 414 -5.32 0.94 -1.01
N LEU A 415 -6.54 0.38 -1.08
CA LEU A 415 -7.22 0.14 -2.35
C LEU A 415 -7.41 1.43 -3.17
N VAL A 416 -7.87 2.50 -2.52
CA VAL A 416 -8.09 3.80 -3.18
C VAL A 416 -6.77 4.42 -3.62
N SER A 417 -5.77 4.43 -2.75
CA SER A 417 -4.42 4.95 -3.07
C SER A 417 -3.81 4.21 -4.26
N TYR A 418 -3.96 2.89 -4.32
CA TYR A 418 -3.44 2.09 -5.41
C TYR A 418 -4.16 2.32 -6.74
N LEU A 419 -5.49 2.41 -6.75
CA LEU A 419 -6.25 2.75 -7.96
C LEU A 419 -5.87 4.14 -8.50
N ILE A 420 -5.63 5.10 -7.61
CA ILE A 420 -5.10 6.44 -7.97
C ILE A 420 -3.70 6.31 -8.59
N ALA A 421 -2.82 5.51 -8.01
CA ALA A 421 -1.46 5.28 -8.54
C ALA A 421 -1.49 4.60 -9.92
N VAL A 422 -2.34 3.58 -10.12
CA VAL A 422 -2.55 2.92 -11.42
C VAL A 422 -3.02 3.93 -12.47
N HIS A 423 -3.98 4.79 -12.12
CA HIS A 423 -4.47 5.84 -13.00
C HIS A 423 -3.35 6.82 -13.38
N ASN A 424 -2.69 7.42 -12.38
CA ASN A 424 -1.69 8.45 -12.58
C ASN A 424 -0.46 7.94 -13.36
N ASP A 425 -0.06 6.70 -13.13
CA ASP A 425 1.06 6.07 -13.83
C ASP A 425 0.83 6.02 -15.35
N LEU A 426 -0.38 5.69 -15.80
CA LEU A 426 -0.71 5.68 -17.22
C LEU A 426 -0.82 7.09 -17.80
N ILE A 427 -1.42 8.04 -17.06
CA ILE A 427 -1.51 9.43 -17.51
C ILE A 427 -0.12 10.06 -17.63
N TYR A 428 0.77 9.83 -16.67
CA TYR A 428 2.16 10.27 -16.75
C TYR A 428 2.88 9.69 -17.98
N CYS A 429 2.61 8.42 -18.31
CA CYS A 429 3.15 7.80 -19.53
C CYS A 429 2.65 8.49 -20.81
N VAL A 430 1.39 8.96 -20.82
CA VAL A 430 0.82 9.72 -21.94
C VAL A 430 1.47 11.09 -22.04
N ASP A 431 1.54 11.84 -20.95
CA ASP A 431 2.16 13.18 -20.91
C ASP A 431 3.61 13.14 -21.40
N LYS A 432 4.38 12.15 -20.93
CA LYS A 432 5.76 11.94 -21.37
C LYS A 432 5.86 11.62 -22.87
N HIS A 433 4.87 10.92 -23.43
CA HIS A 433 4.86 10.55 -24.84
C HIS A 433 4.42 11.70 -25.75
N THR A 434 3.44 12.51 -25.33
CA THR A 434 2.93 13.66 -26.10
C THR A 434 3.82 14.89 -25.94
N GLY A 435 4.60 14.98 -24.86
CA GLY A 435 5.36 16.18 -24.50
C GLY A 435 4.49 17.30 -23.91
N GLU A 436 3.24 16.99 -23.56
CA GLU A 436 2.31 17.90 -22.91
C GLU A 436 2.16 17.49 -21.44
N GLU A 437 2.48 18.38 -20.50
CA GLU A 437 2.20 18.12 -19.08
C GLU A 437 0.74 18.40 -18.76
N THR A 438 0.03 17.41 -18.21
CA THR A 438 -1.33 17.61 -17.70
C THR A 438 -1.30 18.54 -16.48
N SER A 439 -1.70 19.80 -16.68
CA SER A 439 -1.71 20.81 -15.61
C SER A 439 -2.90 20.70 -14.65
N PHE A 440 -3.95 19.97 -15.04
CA PHE A 440 -5.19 19.88 -14.28
C PHE A 440 -5.17 18.70 -13.29
N LYS A 441 -5.29 19.03 -11.99
CA LYS A 441 -5.30 18.07 -10.88
C LYS A 441 -6.66 18.04 -10.20
N VAL A 442 -7.13 16.83 -9.83
CA VAL A 442 -8.43 16.63 -9.18
C VAL A 442 -8.25 15.89 -7.84
N SER A 443 -9.02 16.30 -6.83
CA SER A 443 -9.05 15.65 -5.53
C SER A 443 -10.06 14.47 -5.51
N PRO A 444 -9.88 13.43 -4.68
CA PRO A 444 -10.88 12.38 -4.50
C PRO A 444 -12.21 12.89 -3.92
N ALA A 445 -12.22 14.09 -3.31
CA ALA A 445 -13.44 14.74 -2.86
C ALA A 445 -14.33 15.17 -4.04
N ASP A 446 -13.72 15.64 -5.13
CA ASP A 446 -14.40 16.19 -6.32
C ASP A 446 -14.39 15.23 -7.52
N LEU A 447 -13.93 14.00 -7.31
CA LEU A 447 -13.78 12.99 -8.35
C LEU A 447 -15.15 12.49 -8.86
N THR A 448 -15.29 12.43 -10.18
CA THR A 448 -16.46 11.90 -10.89
C THR A 448 -16.03 10.82 -11.89
N GLU A 449 -16.99 10.11 -12.48
CA GLU A 449 -16.72 9.09 -13.52
C GLU A 449 -15.97 9.65 -14.73
N LEU A 450 -16.14 10.93 -15.06
CA LEU A 450 -15.46 11.57 -16.20
C LEU A 450 -13.96 11.74 -15.96
N HIS A 451 -13.54 11.86 -14.70
CA HIS A 451 -12.14 12.09 -14.32
C HIS A 451 -11.29 10.82 -14.33
N VAL A 452 -11.91 9.63 -14.27
CA VAL A 452 -11.19 8.35 -14.20
C VAL A 452 -11.06 7.69 -15.57
N ILE A 453 -10.03 6.86 -15.76
CA ILE A 453 -9.93 6.00 -16.93
C ILE A 453 -11.10 5.00 -16.89
N HIS A 454 -11.94 5.03 -17.92
CA HIS A 454 -13.16 4.24 -17.99
C HIS A 454 -13.35 3.66 -19.39
N TYR A 455 -13.43 2.34 -19.48
CA TYR A 455 -13.76 1.60 -20.70
C TYR A 455 -14.29 0.20 -20.34
N GLU A 456 -14.99 -0.41 -21.30
CA GLU A 456 -15.36 -1.82 -21.27
C GLU A 456 -14.57 -2.60 -22.32
N LEU A 457 -13.93 -3.70 -21.91
CA LEU A 457 -13.02 -4.46 -22.77
C LEU A 457 -13.70 -4.91 -24.07
N GLU A 458 -14.78 -5.67 -23.96
CA GLU A 458 -15.46 -6.30 -25.11
C GLU A 458 -16.21 -5.29 -25.99
N ARG A 459 -16.67 -4.19 -25.39
CA ARG A 459 -17.47 -3.18 -26.10
C ARG A 459 -16.62 -2.09 -26.73
N ASP A 460 -15.53 -1.68 -26.08
CA ASP A 460 -14.79 -0.47 -26.44
C ASP A 460 -13.39 -0.81 -27.00
N VAL A 461 -12.63 -1.68 -26.32
CA VAL A 461 -11.23 -1.98 -26.69
C VAL A 461 -11.12 -3.05 -27.77
N MET A 462 -11.85 -4.17 -27.65
CA MET A 462 -11.78 -5.26 -28.63
C MET A 462 -12.20 -4.82 -30.04
N PRO A 463 -13.29 -4.06 -30.24
CA PRO A 463 -13.65 -3.56 -31.57
C PRO A 463 -12.59 -2.61 -32.14
N LEU A 464 -11.95 -1.81 -31.30
CA LEU A 464 -10.84 -0.93 -31.68
C LEU A 464 -9.67 -1.77 -32.21
N VAL A 465 -9.24 -2.80 -31.48
CA VAL A 465 -8.14 -3.69 -31.91
C VAL A 465 -8.51 -4.41 -33.22
N LEU A 466 -9.71 -4.95 -33.32
CA LEU A 466 -10.20 -5.64 -34.52
C LEU A 466 -10.24 -4.71 -35.75
N SER A 467 -10.64 -3.45 -35.57
CA SER A 467 -10.71 -2.47 -36.66
C SER A 467 -9.33 -2.07 -37.22
N ASN A 468 -8.27 -2.30 -36.46
CA ASN A 468 -6.88 -2.05 -36.83
C ASN A 468 -6.10 -3.33 -37.11
N THR A 469 -6.80 -4.46 -37.27
CA THR A 469 -6.23 -5.72 -37.76
C THR A 469 -6.40 -5.75 -39.28
N GLN A 470 -5.31 -5.57 -40.02
CA GLN A 470 -5.31 -5.56 -41.49
C GLN A 470 -5.04 -6.96 -42.03
N TYR A 471 -5.68 -7.32 -43.13
CA TYR A 471 -5.50 -8.60 -43.81
C TYR A 471 -4.88 -8.36 -45.18
N SER A 472 -3.68 -8.89 -45.41
CA SER A 472 -3.03 -8.84 -46.71
C SER A 472 -3.07 -10.22 -47.39
N ILE A 473 -3.30 -10.23 -48.70
CA ILE A 473 -3.30 -11.44 -49.52
C ILE A 473 -2.17 -11.29 -50.53
N GLN A 474 -1.07 -12.01 -50.34
CA GLN A 474 -0.02 -12.10 -51.35
C GLN A 474 -0.42 -13.12 -52.43
N LYS A 475 -0.05 -12.84 -53.68
CA LYS A 475 -0.46 -13.65 -54.84
C LYS A 475 0.06 -15.08 -54.69
N GLY A 476 -0.83 -16.02 -54.40
CA GLY A 476 -0.52 -17.44 -54.20
C GLY A 476 -0.18 -17.87 -52.76
N GLN A 477 -0.43 -17.04 -51.74
CA GLN A 477 -0.15 -17.37 -50.34
C GLN A 477 -1.35 -17.12 -49.40
N GLU A 478 -1.22 -17.60 -48.15
CA GLU A 478 -2.19 -17.43 -47.06
C GLU A 478 -2.42 -15.96 -46.70
N THR A 479 -3.58 -15.64 -46.12
CA THR A 479 -3.87 -14.29 -45.61
C THR A 479 -3.01 -13.99 -44.39
N LEU A 480 -2.09 -13.02 -44.49
CA LEU A 480 -1.33 -12.53 -43.35
C LEU A 480 -2.18 -11.48 -42.61
N HIS A 481 -2.28 -11.59 -41.29
CA HIS A 481 -2.92 -10.57 -40.46
C HIS A 481 -1.85 -9.74 -39.76
N GLU A 482 -1.93 -8.42 -39.88
CA GLU A 482 -0.96 -7.49 -39.32
C GLU A 482 -1.69 -6.42 -38.50
N TYR A 483 -1.17 -6.11 -37.32
CA TYR A 483 -1.75 -5.07 -36.47
C TYR A 483 -1.10 -3.73 -36.80
N ASP A 484 -1.92 -2.71 -37.04
CA ASP A 484 -1.46 -1.32 -37.09
C ASP A 484 -1.25 -0.79 -35.66
N LEU A 485 -0.14 -1.21 -35.03
CA LEU A 485 0.16 -0.92 -33.63
C LEU A 485 0.23 0.60 -33.33
N PRO A 486 0.85 1.45 -34.16
CA PRO A 486 0.84 2.90 -33.95
C PRO A 486 -0.58 3.48 -33.92
N LYS A 487 -1.46 3.02 -34.83
CA LYS A 487 -2.85 3.47 -34.88
C LYS A 487 -3.66 2.98 -33.68
N ILE A 488 -3.42 1.76 -33.21
CA ILE A 488 -4.02 1.25 -31.97
C ILE A 488 -3.62 2.12 -30.78
N GLN A 489 -2.32 2.44 -30.63
CA GLN A 489 -1.85 3.33 -29.57
C GLN A 489 -2.54 4.70 -29.64
N GLN A 490 -2.58 5.31 -30.82
CA GLN A 490 -3.21 6.62 -31.02
C GLN A 490 -4.71 6.60 -30.67
N GLN A 491 -5.43 5.55 -31.04
CA GLN A 491 -6.85 5.42 -30.73
C GLN A 491 -7.10 5.18 -29.23
N ILE A 492 -6.25 4.43 -28.55
CA ILE A 492 -6.33 4.27 -27.09
C ILE A 492 -6.08 5.60 -26.37
N ILE A 493 -5.04 6.34 -26.77
CA ILE A 493 -4.73 7.66 -26.22
C ILE A 493 -5.93 8.59 -26.41
N SER A 494 -6.36 8.78 -27.66
CA SER A 494 -7.40 9.76 -28.00
C SER A 494 -8.77 9.47 -27.39
N ARG A 495 -9.14 8.19 -27.22
CA ARG A 495 -10.49 7.83 -26.73
C ARG A 495 -10.58 7.69 -25.22
N PHE A 496 -9.53 7.20 -24.56
CA PHE A 496 -9.63 6.77 -23.16
C PHE A 496 -8.72 7.55 -22.20
N LEU A 497 -7.62 8.12 -22.69
CA LEU A 497 -6.56 8.66 -21.83
C LEU A 497 -6.41 10.17 -21.93
N LEU A 498 -6.59 10.75 -23.12
CA LEU A 498 -6.41 12.17 -23.35
C LEU A 498 -7.45 13.00 -22.55
N GLY A 499 -6.98 14.06 -21.89
CA GLY A 499 -7.82 14.95 -21.08
C GLY A 499 -8.18 14.42 -19.68
N LYS A 500 -7.62 13.28 -19.26
CA LYS A 500 -7.80 12.78 -17.88
C LYS A 500 -6.87 13.53 -16.93
N PRO A 501 -7.37 13.99 -15.76
CA PRO A 501 -6.56 14.70 -14.77
C PRO A 501 -5.58 13.78 -14.04
N LEU A 502 -4.57 14.39 -13.41
CA LEU A 502 -3.82 13.75 -12.35
C LEU A 502 -4.63 13.80 -11.04
N LEU A 503 -4.78 12.64 -10.40
CA LEU A 503 -5.53 12.51 -9.16
C LEU A 503 -4.60 12.73 -7.96
N THR A 504 -4.97 13.64 -7.06
CA THR A 504 -4.20 13.88 -5.83
C THR A 504 -4.60 12.90 -4.73
N LEU A 505 -3.74 12.73 -3.73
CA LEU A 505 -4.07 11.95 -2.51
C LEU A 505 -4.79 12.81 -1.45
N ASN A 506 -4.85 14.13 -1.65
CA ASN A 506 -5.50 15.06 -0.74
C ASN A 506 -7.02 14.95 -0.89
N GLY A 507 -7.72 14.68 0.22
CA GLY A 507 -9.18 14.53 0.21
C GLY A 507 -9.68 13.08 0.09
N ILE A 508 -8.80 12.09 0.23
CA ILE A 508 -9.24 10.69 0.45
C ILE A 508 -10.08 10.65 1.74
N PRO A 509 -11.32 10.14 1.70
CA PRO A 509 -12.15 10.03 2.89
C PRO A 509 -11.43 9.22 3.95
N THR A 510 -11.28 9.77 5.15
CA THR A 510 -10.62 9.08 6.27
C THR A 510 -11.48 9.23 7.52
N LEU A 511 -11.79 8.11 8.15
CA LEU A 511 -12.48 8.06 9.43
C LEU A 511 -11.45 8.27 10.54
N MET A 512 -11.54 9.40 11.24
CA MET A 512 -10.75 9.67 12.45
C MET A 512 -11.69 9.67 13.65
N ASN A 513 -11.39 8.89 14.68
CA ASN A 513 -12.10 9.03 15.93
C ASN A 513 -11.76 10.39 16.54
N ARG A 514 -12.74 11.11 17.12
CA ARG A 514 -12.45 12.39 17.82
C ARG A 514 -11.44 12.24 18.96
N HIS A 515 -11.32 11.03 19.50
CA HIS A 515 -10.39 10.65 20.58
C HIS A 515 -8.97 10.35 20.05
N GLU A 516 -8.79 10.25 18.74
CA GLU A 516 -7.52 10.08 18.02
C GLU A 516 -7.09 11.38 17.33
N ARG A 517 -7.65 12.54 17.71
CA ARG A 517 -7.08 13.81 17.29
C ARG A 517 -5.68 13.88 17.87
N ASN A 518 -4.67 13.78 17.01
CA ASN A 518 -3.30 13.96 17.45
C ASN A 518 -3.12 15.45 17.77
N TYR A 519 -3.27 15.80 19.05
CA TYR A 519 -3.07 17.17 19.52
C TYR A 519 -1.63 17.64 19.27
N GLU A 520 -0.65 16.76 19.09
CA GLU A 520 0.69 17.14 18.64
C GLU A 520 0.64 17.84 17.26
N ILE A 521 -0.20 17.34 16.34
CA ILE A 521 -0.39 17.95 15.02
C ILE A 521 -1.13 19.28 15.16
N ILE A 522 -2.21 19.31 15.96
CA ILE A 522 -2.99 20.53 16.19
C ILE A 522 -2.10 21.61 16.81
N PHE A 523 -1.29 21.28 17.81
CA PHE A 523 -0.38 22.22 18.45
C PHE A 523 0.69 22.70 17.49
N LYS A 524 1.22 21.83 16.64
CA LYS A 524 2.16 22.21 15.59
C LYS A 524 1.54 23.18 14.58
N ASP A 525 0.32 22.91 14.12
CA ASP A 525 -0.39 23.76 13.17
C ASP A 525 -0.75 25.12 13.79
N VAL A 526 -1.19 25.13 15.05
CA VAL A 526 -1.45 26.36 15.81
C VAL A 526 -0.16 27.14 16.00
N LYS A 527 0.93 26.53 16.45
CA LYS A 527 2.25 27.18 16.61
C LYS A 527 2.77 27.75 15.29
N GLY A 528 2.49 27.10 14.16
CA GLY A 528 2.85 27.58 12.82
C GLY A 528 2.05 28.80 12.35
N LYS A 529 0.84 29.04 12.90
CA LYS A 529 -0.07 30.12 12.49
C LYS A 529 -0.23 31.24 13.52
N VAL A 530 -0.07 30.94 14.80
CA VAL A 530 -0.22 31.84 15.95
C VAL A 530 0.94 31.62 16.90
N LYS A 531 1.74 32.66 17.16
CA LYS A 531 2.85 32.59 18.12
C LYS A 531 2.30 32.22 19.50
N GLN A 532 2.72 31.07 20.04
CA GLN A 532 2.32 30.61 21.37
C GLN A 532 3.33 31.04 22.44
N GLU A 533 2.84 31.35 23.64
CA GLU A 533 3.60 31.78 24.81
C GLU A 533 3.06 31.07 26.07
N SER A 534 3.94 30.85 27.07
CA SER A 534 3.57 30.25 28.35
C SER A 534 2.65 31.17 29.17
N LEU A 535 1.79 30.58 29.99
CA LEU A 535 1.01 31.32 30.98
C LEU A 535 1.89 31.73 32.17
N GLN A 536 1.64 32.92 32.72
CA GLN A 536 2.29 33.36 33.94
C GLN A 536 1.76 32.55 35.14
N ASN A 537 2.62 32.22 36.12
CA ASN A 537 2.25 31.42 37.29
C ASN A 537 1.05 31.98 38.07
N LEU A 538 0.94 33.32 38.15
CA LEU A 538 -0.22 33.98 38.76
C LEU A 538 -1.52 33.70 38.01
N THR A 539 -1.48 33.70 36.67
CA THR A 539 -2.64 33.39 35.82
C THR A 539 -3.01 31.92 35.90
N LEU A 540 -2.03 31.01 35.94
CA LEU A 540 -2.25 29.58 36.16
C LEU A 540 -2.99 29.33 37.48
N ALA A 541 -2.50 29.92 38.58
CA ALA A 541 -3.10 29.79 39.90
C ALA A 541 -4.52 30.38 39.95
N SER A 542 -4.76 31.54 39.32
CA SER A 542 -6.10 32.13 39.24
C SER A 542 -7.08 31.26 38.47
N ILE A 543 -6.69 30.71 37.31
CA ILE A 543 -7.57 29.83 36.51
C ILE A 543 -7.87 28.53 37.27
N ALA A 544 -6.87 27.91 37.88
CA ALA A 544 -7.04 26.73 38.72
C ALA A 544 -7.89 27.01 39.97
N GLY A 545 -7.82 28.24 40.51
CA GLY A 545 -8.62 28.73 41.62
C GLY A 545 -10.10 28.90 41.28
N GLU A 546 -10.41 29.45 40.10
CA GLU A 546 -11.78 29.72 39.64
C GLU A 546 -12.51 28.45 39.15
N LEU A 547 -11.80 27.47 38.57
CA LEU A 547 -12.38 26.23 38.03
C LEU A 547 -12.20 25.05 38.98
N GLN A 548 -13.03 24.98 40.03
CA GLN A 548 -12.95 23.92 41.04
C GLN A 548 -13.78 22.67 40.72
N SER A 549 -14.84 22.79 39.92
CA SER A 549 -15.71 21.67 39.59
C SER A 549 -15.20 20.89 38.37
N TYR A 550 -15.27 19.55 38.43
CA TYR A 550 -14.98 18.67 37.29
C TYR A 550 -15.79 19.05 36.04
N SER A 551 -17.06 19.47 36.22
CA SER A 551 -17.93 19.86 35.09
C SER A 551 -17.45 21.15 34.43
N GLU A 552 -17.05 22.15 35.22
CA GLU A 552 -16.58 23.45 34.73
C GLU A 552 -15.26 23.29 33.97
N VAL A 553 -14.34 22.47 34.50
CA VAL A 553 -13.07 22.16 33.82
C VAL A 553 -13.31 21.42 32.50
N CYS A 554 -14.24 20.46 32.47
CA CYS A 554 -14.58 19.75 31.23
C CYS A 554 -15.20 20.65 30.18
N GLU A 555 -16.09 21.57 30.58
CA GLU A 555 -16.72 22.53 29.67
C GLU A 555 -15.70 23.54 29.13
N ALA A 556 -14.83 24.08 30.01
CA ALA A 556 -13.74 24.96 29.62
C ALA A 556 -12.76 24.28 28.64
N LEU A 557 -12.35 23.04 28.95
CA LEU A 557 -11.46 22.26 28.08
C LEU A 557 -12.12 21.99 26.72
N SER A 558 -13.38 21.53 26.71
CA SER A 558 -14.09 21.24 25.46
C SER A 558 -14.24 22.48 24.58
N THR A 559 -14.52 23.63 25.19
CA THR A 559 -14.62 24.93 24.51
C THR A 559 -13.28 25.32 23.88
N LEU A 560 -12.18 25.16 24.63
CA LEU A 560 -10.84 25.44 24.14
C LEU A 560 -10.41 24.48 23.02
N GLU A 561 -10.75 23.19 23.13
CA GLU A 561 -10.44 22.20 22.09
C GLU A 561 -11.14 22.52 20.76
N VAL A 562 -12.35 23.08 20.81
CA VAL A 562 -13.03 23.61 19.62
C VAL A 562 -12.23 24.79 19.05
N ALA A 563 -11.87 25.77 19.89
CA ALA A 563 -11.10 26.94 19.46
C ALA A 563 -9.75 26.55 18.83
N LEU A 564 -9.00 25.63 19.45
CA LEU A 564 -7.73 25.10 18.92
C LEU A 564 -7.92 24.45 17.55
N GLY A 565 -9.01 23.71 17.34
CA GLY A 565 -9.34 23.13 16.04
C GLY A 565 -9.55 24.18 14.94
N PHE A 566 -10.17 25.32 15.26
CA PHE A 566 -10.33 26.43 14.33
C PHE A 566 -9.01 27.18 14.11
N LEU A 567 -8.28 27.50 15.18
CA LEU A 567 -6.98 28.18 15.09
C LEU A 567 -5.97 27.38 14.26
N ALA A 568 -5.98 26.05 14.39
CA ALA A 568 -5.14 25.17 13.57
C ALA A 568 -5.45 25.30 12.08
N MET A 569 -6.66 25.70 11.69
CA MET A 569 -7.06 25.90 10.30
C MET A 569 -6.88 27.35 9.85
N THR A 570 -7.34 28.32 10.63
CA THR A 570 -7.48 29.73 10.23
C THR A 570 -6.36 30.64 10.72
N GLY A 571 -5.64 30.25 11.78
CA GLY A 571 -4.83 31.18 12.56
C GLY A 571 -5.68 32.22 13.29
N GLY A 572 -5.02 33.28 13.77
CA GLY A 572 -5.64 34.39 14.51
C GLY A 572 -4.60 35.38 15.04
N ASP A 573 -5.05 36.54 15.51
CA ASP A 573 -4.17 37.53 16.15
C ASP A 573 -3.73 37.01 17.54
N PRO A 574 -2.42 36.82 17.80
CA PRO A 574 -1.92 36.34 19.09
C PRO A 574 -2.40 37.14 20.30
N HIS A 575 -2.68 38.44 20.15
CA HIS A 575 -3.10 39.32 21.23
C HIS A 575 -4.62 39.38 21.44
N MET A 576 -5.40 38.80 20.53
CA MET A 576 -6.84 38.73 20.67
C MET A 576 -7.21 37.92 21.92
N GLN A 577 -8.14 38.46 22.71
CA GLN A 577 -8.64 37.79 23.91
C GLN A 577 -9.42 36.53 23.51
N LEU A 578 -9.21 35.43 24.24
CA LEU A 578 -9.85 34.15 23.91
C LEU A 578 -11.38 34.23 24.03
N SER A 579 -11.91 34.96 25.02
CA SER A 579 -13.35 35.21 25.14
C SER A 579 -13.91 35.94 23.92
N HIS A 580 -13.22 36.99 23.45
CA HIS A 580 -13.64 37.72 22.25
C HIS A 580 -13.62 36.84 20.99
N TYR A 581 -12.60 35.98 20.84
CA TYR A 581 -12.55 35.03 19.73
C TYR A 581 -13.71 34.02 19.79
N LEU A 582 -14.03 33.50 20.97
CA LEU A 582 -15.14 32.57 21.15
C LEU A 582 -16.50 33.24 20.89
N GLU A 583 -16.71 34.45 21.40
CA GLU A 583 -17.99 35.18 21.31
C GLU A 583 -18.24 35.76 19.93
N GLU A 584 -17.27 36.49 19.36
CA GLU A 584 -17.48 37.31 18.16
C GLU A 584 -17.04 36.60 16.88
N VAL A 585 -15.99 35.76 16.94
CA VAL A 585 -15.47 35.05 15.75
C VAL A 585 -16.13 33.69 15.57
N LEU A 586 -16.14 32.87 16.62
CA LEU A 586 -16.76 31.53 16.59
C LEU A 586 -18.26 31.54 16.89
N GLN A 587 -18.82 32.68 17.33
CA GLN A 587 -20.24 32.84 17.66
C GLN A 587 -20.74 31.85 18.72
N MET A 588 -19.89 31.51 19.70
CA MET A 588 -20.15 30.54 20.77
C MET A 588 -20.64 31.17 22.08
N GLY A 589 -20.85 32.49 22.15
CA GLY A 589 -21.16 33.20 23.40
C GLY A 589 -22.44 32.73 24.12
N SER A 590 -23.41 32.16 23.41
CA SER A 590 -24.64 31.62 24.00
C SER A 590 -24.51 30.16 24.49
N GLN A 591 -23.43 29.46 24.13
CA GLN A 591 -23.23 28.03 24.38
C GLN A 591 -22.27 27.74 25.53
N VAL A 592 -21.56 28.76 26.03
CA VAL A 592 -20.56 28.63 27.10
C VAL A 592 -21.05 29.41 28.31
N ALA A 593 -20.95 28.81 29.50
CA ALA A 593 -21.34 29.51 30.72
C ALA A 593 -20.54 30.82 30.91
N GLN A 594 -21.23 31.90 31.29
CA GLN A 594 -20.63 33.24 31.36
C GLN A 594 -19.47 33.34 32.35
N HIS A 595 -19.47 32.54 33.41
CA HIS A 595 -18.36 32.45 34.35
C HIS A 595 -17.11 31.79 33.70
N ILE A 596 -17.29 30.77 32.86
CA ILE A 596 -16.18 30.13 32.11
C ILE A 596 -15.61 31.11 31.09
N LEU A 597 -16.47 31.81 30.33
CA LEU A 597 -16.01 32.85 29.41
C LEU A 597 -15.21 33.93 30.13
N LYS A 598 -15.66 34.35 31.32
CA LYS A 598 -14.92 35.29 32.16
C LYS A 598 -13.56 34.73 32.59
N THR A 599 -13.47 33.45 32.96
CA THR A 599 -12.19 32.81 33.28
C THR A 599 -11.26 32.75 32.06
N LEU A 600 -11.78 32.35 30.90
CA LEU A 600 -11.04 32.29 29.63
C LEU A 600 -10.60 33.67 29.15
N SER A 601 -11.30 34.75 29.55
CA SER A 601 -10.94 36.13 29.24
C SER A 601 -9.57 36.55 29.82
N MET A 602 -9.05 35.84 30.83
CA MET A 602 -7.69 36.04 31.33
C MET A 602 -6.60 35.63 30.33
N CYS A 603 -6.96 34.97 29.23
CA CYS A 603 -6.04 34.46 28.22
C CYS A 603 -6.27 35.12 26.84
N CYS A 604 -5.21 35.13 26.03
CA CYS A 604 -5.23 35.51 24.62
C CYS A 604 -4.98 34.27 23.74
N LEU A 605 -5.14 34.40 22.43
CA LEU A 605 -4.88 33.31 21.47
C LEU A 605 -3.46 32.76 21.52
N LYS A 606 -2.48 33.58 21.93
CA LYS A 606 -1.10 33.13 22.18
C LYS A 606 -0.96 32.16 23.36
N HIS A 607 -1.95 32.03 24.25
CA HIS A 607 -1.87 31.16 25.43
C HIS A 607 -2.64 29.84 25.27
N CYS A 608 -3.28 29.59 24.12
CA CYS A 608 -4.23 28.48 23.97
C CYS A 608 -3.62 27.09 24.21
N VAL A 609 -2.38 26.84 23.78
CA VAL A 609 -1.72 25.55 24.01
C VAL A 609 -1.39 25.35 25.49
N ALA A 610 -0.82 26.37 26.16
CA ALA A 610 -0.51 26.32 27.59
C ALA A 610 -1.80 26.18 28.44
N LEU A 611 -2.88 26.84 28.03
CA LEU A 611 -4.18 26.74 28.69
C LEU A 611 -4.78 25.34 28.54
N TRP A 612 -4.61 24.69 27.39
CA TRP A 612 -5.07 23.31 27.18
C TRP A 612 -4.35 22.35 28.12
N GLN A 613 -3.03 22.49 28.24
CA GLN A 613 -2.21 21.67 29.13
C GLN A 613 -2.69 21.79 30.59
N LEU A 614 -2.92 23.03 31.05
CA LEU A 614 -3.47 23.28 32.39
C LEU A 614 -4.85 22.61 32.57
N LEU A 615 -5.79 22.88 31.67
CA LEU A 615 -7.17 22.36 31.79
C LEU A 615 -7.22 20.83 31.69
N ALA A 616 -6.37 20.21 30.87
CA ALA A 616 -6.24 18.76 30.76
C ALA A 616 -5.67 18.14 32.06
N SER A 617 -4.67 18.78 32.68
CA SER A 617 -4.16 18.39 34.01
C SER A 617 -5.24 18.51 35.06
N LEU A 618 -5.88 19.68 35.19
CA LEU A 618 -6.96 19.94 36.16
C LEU A 618 -8.12 18.96 36.03
N LYS A 619 -8.46 18.55 34.81
CA LYS A 619 -9.48 17.52 34.58
C LYS A 619 -9.06 16.20 35.22
N SER A 620 -7.81 15.81 35.02
CA SER A 620 -7.25 14.55 35.54
C SER A 620 -7.09 14.59 37.06
N GLU A 621 -6.67 15.73 37.61
CA GLU A 621 -6.59 15.96 39.06
C GLU A 621 -7.98 15.89 39.72
N ASN A 622 -9.01 16.49 39.11
CA ASN A 622 -10.38 16.39 39.61
C ASN A 622 -10.93 14.96 39.53
N MET A 623 -10.56 14.18 38.51
CA MET A 623 -10.91 12.76 38.47
C MET A 623 -10.31 11.99 39.65
N LEU A 624 -9.05 12.27 40.00
CA LEU A 624 -8.41 11.67 41.19
C LEU A 624 -9.14 12.02 42.48
N ARG A 625 -9.53 13.30 42.67
CA ARG A 625 -10.35 13.73 43.83
C ARG A 625 -11.68 12.98 43.94
N LEU A 626 -12.28 12.68 42.79
CA LEU A 626 -13.52 11.89 42.68
C LEU A 626 -13.28 10.37 42.74
N LYS A 627 -12.06 9.92 43.06
CA LYS A 627 -11.63 8.51 43.08
C LYS A 627 -11.87 7.78 41.75
N ARG A 628 -11.73 8.49 40.63
CA ARG A 628 -11.77 7.94 39.26
C ARG A 628 -10.36 7.94 38.68
N ASP A 629 -10.03 6.91 37.91
CA ASP A 629 -8.73 6.83 37.22
C ASP A 629 -8.76 7.66 35.92
N PRO A 630 -7.92 8.71 35.77
CA PRO A 630 -7.83 9.46 34.53
C PRO A 630 -7.03 8.75 33.42
N PHE A 631 -6.28 7.68 33.75
CA PHE A 631 -5.30 7.05 32.83
C PHE A 631 -5.68 5.64 32.38
N VAL A 632 -6.97 5.31 32.30
CA VAL A 632 -7.48 3.98 31.90
C VAL A 632 -6.91 3.51 30.56
N GLY A 633 -6.63 4.42 29.62
CA GLY A 633 -6.12 4.11 28.28
C GLY A 633 -4.60 3.93 28.17
N ILE A 634 -3.83 4.09 29.24
CA ILE A 634 -2.37 3.86 29.25
C ILE A 634 -2.09 2.39 29.59
N SER A 635 -1.06 1.79 28.99
CA SER A 635 -0.63 0.41 29.28
C SER A 635 -0.35 0.23 30.79
N ASP A 636 -0.68 -0.94 31.32
CA ASP A 636 -0.40 -1.28 32.72
C ASP A 636 1.11 -1.41 33.00
N ASP A 637 1.94 -1.54 31.96
CA ASP A 637 3.41 -1.53 32.07
C ASP A 637 3.95 -0.20 32.67
N TYR A 638 3.21 0.90 32.53
CA TYR A 638 3.53 2.23 33.08
C TYR A 638 2.89 2.54 34.44
N LYS A 639 2.16 1.57 35.02
CA LYS A 639 1.36 1.74 36.25
C LYS A 639 1.87 0.88 37.42
N LYS A 640 3.15 0.53 37.45
CA LYS A 640 3.72 -0.19 38.59
C LYS A 640 3.70 0.70 39.83
N ALA A 641 3.30 0.12 40.95
CA ALA A 641 3.27 0.80 42.23
C ALA A 641 4.66 1.33 42.62
N LEU A 642 4.68 2.45 43.34
CA LEU A 642 5.90 3.01 43.91
C LEU A 642 6.30 2.24 45.18
N GLY A 643 7.59 2.03 45.36
CA GLY A 643 8.19 1.56 46.61
C GLY A 643 8.42 2.68 47.63
N GLU A 644 8.79 2.29 48.85
CA GLU A 644 9.08 3.22 49.95
C GLU A 644 10.21 4.22 49.63
N ASP A 645 11.27 3.76 48.97
CA ASP A 645 12.40 4.62 48.62
C ASP A 645 12.03 5.64 47.53
N GLU A 646 11.24 5.24 46.55
CA GLU A 646 10.74 6.11 45.47
C GLU A 646 9.80 7.19 46.02
N HIS A 647 8.92 6.82 46.95
CA HIS A 647 8.10 7.78 47.69
C HIS A 647 8.95 8.81 48.43
N ARG A 648 9.98 8.38 49.16
CA ARG A 648 10.90 9.29 49.89
C ARG A 648 11.62 10.25 48.95
N LEU A 649 12.12 9.77 47.82
CA LEU A 649 12.83 10.56 46.82
C LEU A 649 11.93 11.63 46.19
N LEU A 650 10.72 11.24 45.77
CA LEU A 650 9.74 12.18 45.20
C LEU A 650 9.28 13.23 46.22
N THR A 651 9.03 12.82 47.47
CA THR A 651 8.68 13.77 48.55
C THR A 651 9.81 14.76 48.81
N ALA A 652 11.06 14.30 48.88
CA ALA A 652 12.21 15.18 49.12
C ALA A 652 12.34 16.25 48.02
N PHE A 653 12.20 15.85 46.75
CA PHE A 653 12.28 16.75 45.60
C PHE A 653 11.17 17.82 45.60
N PHE A 654 9.90 17.40 45.64
CA PHE A 654 8.74 18.32 45.60
C PHE A 654 8.52 19.11 46.90
N SER A 655 9.28 18.81 47.97
CA SER A 655 9.28 19.63 49.18
C SER A 655 10.06 20.93 49.00
N VAL A 656 11.14 20.89 48.20
CA VAL A 656 12.13 21.98 48.05
C VAL A 656 11.96 22.72 46.73
N CYS A 657 11.64 22.02 45.64
CA CYS A 657 11.63 22.58 44.29
C CYS A 657 10.20 22.93 43.85
N ASN A 658 10.03 24.11 43.20
CA ASN A 658 8.75 24.45 42.58
C ASN A 658 8.68 23.93 41.13
N ALA A 659 8.28 22.67 40.98
CA ALA A 659 8.22 21.98 39.69
C ALA A 659 6.79 21.90 39.11
N ASP A 660 6.01 22.99 39.18
CA ASP A 660 4.65 23.06 38.57
C ASP A 660 4.68 22.82 37.06
N THR A 661 5.57 23.50 36.33
CA THR A 661 5.72 23.35 34.88
C THR A 661 6.11 21.91 34.51
N PHE A 662 7.03 21.31 35.26
CA PHE A 662 7.43 19.92 35.04
C PHE A 662 6.28 18.93 35.26
N LEU A 663 5.41 19.19 36.24
CA LEU A 663 4.23 18.34 36.49
C LEU A 663 3.20 18.43 35.35
N LEU A 664 3.05 19.59 34.73
CA LEU A 664 2.22 19.79 33.54
C LEU A 664 2.81 19.07 32.31
N GLU A 665 4.13 19.12 32.11
CA GLU A 665 4.80 18.37 31.04
C GLU A 665 4.70 16.85 31.27
N MET A 666 4.84 16.42 32.52
CA MET A 666 4.61 15.04 32.91
C MET A 666 3.20 14.56 32.52
N HIS A 667 2.19 15.40 32.78
CA HIS A 667 0.80 15.10 32.43
C HIS A 667 0.57 15.04 30.92
N GLU A 668 1.07 16.04 30.18
CA GLU A 668 0.91 16.11 28.73
C GLU A 668 1.52 14.88 28.05
N PHE A 669 2.73 14.48 28.45
CA PHE A 669 3.40 13.30 27.91
C PHE A 669 2.59 12.03 28.12
N MET A 670 2.00 11.84 29.30
CA MET A 670 1.14 10.68 29.57
C MET A 670 -0.11 10.67 28.66
N VAL A 671 -0.76 11.81 28.47
CA VAL A 671 -2.02 11.89 27.73
C VAL A 671 -1.82 11.84 26.21
N LEU A 672 -0.75 12.42 25.69
CA LEU A 672 -0.49 12.51 24.25
C LEU A 672 0.38 11.38 23.72
N VAL A 673 1.39 10.95 24.48
CA VAL A 673 2.40 10.00 24.00
C VAL A 673 2.09 8.59 24.51
N LEU A 674 1.95 8.40 25.83
CA LEU A 674 1.82 7.07 26.44
C LEU A 674 0.44 6.42 26.29
N LYS A 675 -0.56 7.18 25.86
CA LYS A 675 -1.90 6.68 25.55
C LYS A 675 -2.01 6.01 24.17
N THR A 676 -0.96 6.09 23.36
CA THR A 676 -0.95 5.47 22.03
C THR A 676 -0.76 3.94 22.13
N PRO A 677 -1.38 3.12 21.25
CA PRO A 677 -1.32 1.67 21.35
C PRO A 677 0.11 1.09 21.30
N ASP A 678 0.99 1.74 20.52
CA ASP A 678 2.36 1.29 20.27
C ASP A 678 3.39 2.01 21.18
N ALA A 679 2.93 2.66 22.25
CA ALA A 679 3.80 3.46 23.12
C ALA A 679 4.95 2.64 23.72
N THR A 680 4.72 1.37 24.09
CA THR A 680 5.72 0.47 24.69
C THR A 680 6.79 -0.01 23.70
N ASP A 681 6.54 0.11 22.40
CA ASP A 681 7.56 -0.16 21.38
C ASP A 681 8.55 1.00 21.26
N THR A 682 8.05 2.22 21.43
CA THR A 682 8.83 3.47 21.27
C THR A 682 9.50 3.91 22.58
N TYR A 683 8.79 3.81 23.70
CA TYR A 683 9.24 4.21 25.03
C TYR A 683 9.28 2.99 25.94
N LYS A 684 10.47 2.55 26.32
CA LYS A 684 10.58 1.32 27.12
C LYS A 684 10.29 1.61 28.60
N PRO A 685 9.43 0.84 29.28
CA PRO A 685 9.04 1.12 30.67
C PRO A 685 10.21 1.12 31.69
N ASP A 686 11.33 0.50 31.37
CA ASP A 686 12.54 0.47 32.21
C ASP A 686 13.43 1.71 32.07
N TRP A 687 13.16 2.60 31.10
CA TRP A 687 13.91 3.85 30.94
C TRP A 687 13.66 4.84 32.09
N GLY A 688 14.65 5.68 32.39
CA GLY A 688 14.55 6.75 33.36
C GLY A 688 13.52 7.80 32.93
N LEU A 689 12.66 8.23 33.86
CA LEU A 689 11.61 9.22 33.61
C LEU A 689 12.22 10.57 33.23
N LYS A 690 13.24 11.01 33.98
CA LYS A 690 13.99 12.25 33.73
C LYS A 690 14.62 12.28 32.33
N GLU A 691 15.36 11.21 32.00
CA GLU A 691 16.08 11.06 30.73
C GLU A 691 15.13 11.00 29.53
N THR A 692 13.88 10.59 29.74
CA THR A 692 12.86 10.55 28.69
C THR A 692 12.17 11.91 28.52
N LEU A 693 11.86 12.58 29.63
CA LEU A 693 11.06 13.81 29.62
C LEU A 693 11.88 15.06 29.25
N MET A 694 13.17 15.11 29.62
CA MET A 694 14.06 16.23 29.24
C MET A 694 14.15 16.41 27.71
N PRO A 695 14.48 15.36 26.91
CA PRO A 695 14.46 15.48 25.45
C PRO A 695 13.09 15.82 24.85
N TYR A 696 12.00 15.43 25.52
CA TYR A 696 10.65 15.79 25.09
C TYR A 696 10.37 17.29 25.29
N MET A 697 10.84 17.87 26.39
CA MET A 697 10.76 19.31 26.65
C MET A 697 11.68 20.10 25.69
N ASP A 698 12.90 19.62 25.45
CA ASP A 698 13.83 20.25 24.50
C ASP A 698 13.25 20.35 23.08
N ARG A 699 12.54 19.31 22.62
CA ARG A 699 11.84 19.33 21.32
C ARG A 699 10.75 20.40 21.21
N LYS A 700 10.28 20.93 22.34
CA LYS A 700 9.28 22.01 22.40
C LYS A 700 9.90 23.40 22.52
N ASP A 701 11.23 23.51 22.49
CA ASP A 701 11.98 24.74 22.77
C ASP A 701 11.66 25.33 24.16
N LEU A 702 11.47 24.46 25.17
CA LEU A 702 11.22 24.86 26.56
C LEU A 702 12.50 24.75 27.39
N ASP A 703 12.77 25.76 28.23
CA ASP A 703 13.86 25.71 29.19
C ASP A 703 13.57 24.66 30.27
N ILE A 704 14.48 23.71 30.45
CA ILE A 704 14.39 22.72 31.53
C ILE A 704 14.67 23.42 32.86
N PRO A 705 13.79 23.32 33.88
CA PRO A 705 14.06 23.91 35.18
C PRO A 705 15.34 23.33 35.79
N GLN A 706 16.28 24.19 36.18
CA GLN A 706 17.59 23.79 36.74
C GLN A 706 17.43 22.82 37.93
N ASP A 707 16.43 23.06 38.78
CA ASP A 707 16.08 22.17 39.89
C ASP A 707 15.80 20.73 39.44
N VAL A 708 15.11 20.54 38.30
CA VAL A 708 14.79 19.21 37.75
C VAL A 708 16.05 18.55 37.19
N GLU A 709 16.90 19.32 36.50
CA GLU A 709 18.14 18.82 35.92
C GLU A 709 19.13 18.36 37.00
N GLU A 710 19.23 19.08 38.12
CA GLU A 710 20.19 18.76 39.18
C GLU A 710 19.65 17.78 40.23
N LEU A 711 18.36 17.87 40.58
CA LEU A 711 17.83 17.22 41.79
C LEU A 711 16.76 16.15 41.54
N PHE A 712 16.22 16.02 40.32
CA PHE A 712 15.18 15.01 40.07
C PHE A 712 15.77 13.59 40.16
N PRO A 713 15.11 12.66 40.88
CA PRO A 713 15.67 11.32 41.12
C PRO A 713 15.83 10.49 39.85
N GLU A 714 17.04 9.99 39.60
CA GLU A 714 17.36 9.15 38.43
C GLU A 714 16.78 7.73 38.53
N GLN A 715 16.44 7.28 39.74
CA GLN A 715 15.93 5.94 40.00
C GLN A 715 14.47 5.74 39.58
N ILE A 716 13.74 6.81 39.24
CA ILE A 716 12.34 6.72 38.84
C ILE A 716 12.27 6.37 37.35
N CYS A 717 11.83 5.14 37.06
CA CYS A 717 11.60 4.66 35.69
C CYS A 717 10.19 5.01 35.17
N LEU A 718 10.00 4.93 33.86
CA LEU A 718 8.70 5.11 33.20
C LEU A 718 7.64 4.10 33.68
N CYS A 719 8.05 2.91 34.14
CA CYS A 719 7.12 1.92 34.66
C CYS A 719 6.37 2.38 35.91
N HIS A 720 6.90 3.38 36.63
CA HIS A 720 6.27 4.00 37.81
C HIS A 720 5.58 5.33 37.49
N TYR A 721 5.57 5.77 36.23
CA TYR A 721 5.23 7.15 35.85
C TYR A 721 3.82 7.55 36.28
N VAL A 722 2.81 6.72 35.99
CA VAL A 722 1.42 7.06 36.31
C VAL A 722 1.23 7.20 37.83
N GLU A 723 1.81 6.30 38.61
CA GLU A 723 1.71 6.32 40.07
C GLU A 723 2.56 7.44 40.69
N ALA A 724 3.73 7.76 40.11
CA ALA A 724 4.53 8.93 40.47
C ALA A 724 3.71 10.23 40.32
N TRP A 725 3.06 10.43 39.17
CA TRP A 725 2.26 11.63 38.95
C TRP A 725 1.08 11.73 39.92
N LYS A 726 0.33 10.63 40.13
CA LYS A 726 -0.79 10.58 41.10
C LYS A 726 -0.32 10.93 42.51
N PHE A 727 0.82 10.38 42.93
CA PHE A 727 1.41 10.65 44.23
C PHE A 727 1.78 12.13 44.40
N ILE A 728 2.47 12.73 43.42
CA ILE A 728 2.91 14.13 43.47
C ILE A 728 1.72 15.09 43.54
N VAL A 729 0.69 14.86 42.71
CA VAL A 729 -0.55 15.67 42.73
C VAL A 729 -1.22 15.61 44.10
N THR A 730 -1.36 14.41 44.67
CA THR A 730 -1.97 14.22 45.98
C THR A 730 -1.15 14.92 47.07
N PHE A 731 0.17 14.76 47.06
CA PHE A 731 1.09 15.40 47.99
C PHE A 731 1.00 16.94 47.94
N LYS A 732 0.93 17.53 46.74
CA LYS A 732 0.76 18.99 46.58
C LYS A 732 -0.59 19.47 47.11
N GLN A 733 -1.66 18.73 46.85
CA GLN A 733 -2.99 19.08 47.34
C GLN A 733 -3.07 19.04 48.87
N GLU A 734 -2.48 18.03 49.51
CA GLU A 734 -2.38 17.95 50.97
C GLU A 734 -1.57 19.11 51.56
N ARG A 735 -0.48 19.52 50.90
CA ARG A 735 0.33 20.66 51.33
C ARG A 735 -0.43 21.98 51.22
N ALA A 736 -1.17 22.18 50.13
CA ALA A 736 -1.99 23.38 49.93
C ALA A 736 -3.19 23.48 50.88
N GLN A 737 -3.66 22.36 51.44
CA GLN A 737 -4.71 22.36 52.48
C GLN A 737 -4.17 22.62 53.90
N ARG A 738 -2.85 22.45 54.11
CA ARG A 738 -2.18 22.66 55.41
C ARG A 738 -1.53 24.04 55.54
N GLN A 739 -1.42 24.79 54.45
CA GLN A 739 -0.98 26.19 54.39
C GLN A 739 -2.19 27.11 54.29
#